data_AF-A0A2V9C9J0-F1
#
_entry.id   AF-A0A2V9C9J0-F1
#
_cell.length_a   1.000
_cell.length_b   1.000
_cell.length_c   1.000
_cell.angle_alpha   90.00
_cell.angle_beta   90.00
_cell.angle_gamma   90.00
#
_symmetry.space_group_name_H-M   'P 1'
#
loop_
_entity.id
_entity.type
_entity.pdbx_description
1 polymer ?
#
loop_
_entity_poly.entity_id
_entity_poly.type
_entity_poly.pdbx_seq_one_letter_code
_entity_poly.pdbx_strand_id
1 'polypeptide(L)'
;MEAEKLRVAREKITRVFRYLEALNQHRNPPKRQIKEQPWHLWLHDLPVHPAVRQSAIKSNSTKAKSADGQTEAAANANFSFRVQRPQLTQPPEPPNEIGSWLEPGWDDPSSLACVVESREEPQGNGATLTVQFSADPARLAALRRWAPLRDEWARTEKPARQAMRLFETFYSLYGRIDREAERVELVLGDGILSWQRPEGSIFHPIVLQRLQLQFDASVPEFTLSEAEYPVELYSALFQSMADVDGRAIGRCRQEIEQGSFHPLYNGATSNFLKRMVVQLSPRGEFIEESAPHGEQLDPRIGRDPVIFLRPRTLGYAAAIEGILADLRTREDLPWSLLNIVGEESPIPDSEPAEAETSENPVTETGVDVLLSKPANPEQIRIAKQLEEHGGVLVQGPPGTGKTHTIGNLIGHLLAQGKSVLVTSHTTKALRMVRHHIVSELRPLCVSVLESDLDSRKQLESAVGSIAERLSRADAKALELEAKKCEAQRHDLLKKLEELRNQLSEARADEYREVALAGKHWSPADAARKVAQEKEFYGWVPGPVAAVAPLPLSSQELTDLYRTNVSLSAEDEAALAGALPEMHDLPRPEDFDASVSERNRLRMEDLDFRSDLWQSDVPLGTTDEFESLIANLTQAVEPLSGNDKWKLAAVYAGKYGGAHCQPWEQLVTLIRKTHEEAANAQETLVKYGPQLPEAADPEELQRIATEILGHLEQGGKLGSFSLLTHKAWNQFVDTAKVNRSRPRTLDHFRALYTLAHLENLRRQLSARWDRQMAPLGAPPSSQMGEEVEKTLMQYCDAIEDCLNWHESTWLPLQQQLT
;
A
#
# COMPACT_ATOMS: atom_id res chain seq x y z
N MET A 1 10.60 -31.59 -18.45
CA MET A 1 11.68 -32.60 -18.24
C MET A 1 11.23 -33.89 -18.91
N GLU A 2 12.08 -34.55 -19.70
CA GLU A 2 11.73 -35.86 -20.30
C GLU A 2 11.45 -36.91 -19.21
N ALA A 3 10.45 -37.77 -19.41
CA ALA A 3 10.03 -38.76 -18.42
C ALA A 3 11.15 -39.68 -17.93
N GLU A 4 12.13 -39.96 -18.80
CA GLU A 4 13.30 -40.78 -18.46
C GLU A 4 14.31 -40.04 -17.56
N LYS A 5 14.54 -38.74 -17.78
CA LYS A 5 15.39 -37.92 -16.91
C LYS A 5 14.80 -37.82 -15.50
N LEU A 6 13.49 -37.64 -15.40
CA LEU A 6 12.78 -37.60 -14.11
C LEU A 6 12.91 -38.93 -13.35
N ARG A 7 12.85 -40.06 -14.05
CA ARG A 7 13.01 -41.41 -13.48
C ARG A 7 14.42 -41.61 -12.90
N VAL A 8 15.45 -41.26 -13.67
CA VAL A 8 16.86 -41.35 -13.23
C VAL A 8 17.12 -40.43 -12.04
N ALA A 9 16.64 -39.18 -12.09
CA ALA A 9 16.76 -38.23 -11.00
C ALA A 9 16.12 -38.75 -9.71
N ARG A 10 14.90 -39.29 -9.80
CA ARG A 10 14.18 -39.90 -8.66
C ARG A 10 14.99 -41.05 -8.04
N GLU A 11 15.59 -41.91 -8.86
CA GLU A 11 16.39 -43.03 -8.37
C GLU A 11 17.64 -42.54 -7.62
N LYS A 12 18.36 -41.56 -8.18
CA LYS A 12 19.53 -40.95 -7.51
C LYS A 12 19.15 -40.31 -6.17
N ILE A 13 18.07 -39.52 -6.12
CA ILE A 13 17.58 -38.90 -4.88
C ILE A 13 17.22 -39.98 -3.85
N THR A 14 16.52 -41.04 -4.28
CA THR A 14 16.15 -42.17 -3.41
C THR A 14 17.38 -42.84 -2.79
N ARG A 15 18.47 -43.02 -3.55
CA ARG A 15 19.72 -43.59 -3.04
C ARG A 15 20.36 -42.69 -1.98
N VAL A 16 20.35 -41.37 -2.17
CA VAL A 16 20.87 -40.42 -1.17
C VAL A 16 20.08 -40.51 0.14
N PHE A 17 18.75 -40.51 0.08
CA PHE A 17 17.94 -40.61 1.30
C PHE A 17 18.06 -41.97 2.01
N ARG A 18 18.21 -43.09 1.27
CA ARG A 18 18.53 -44.39 1.87
C ARG A 18 19.90 -44.41 2.55
N TYR A 19 20.90 -43.74 1.96
CA TYR A 19 22.19 -43.59 2.62
C TYR A 19 22.07 -42.76 3.92
N LEU A 20 21.29 -41.67 3.92
CA LEU A 20 21.03 -40.87 5.11
C LEU A 20 20.28 -41.65 6.20
N GLU A 21 19.33 -42.51 5.82
CA GLU A 21 18.63 -43.42 6.73
C GLU A 21 19.62 -44.36 7.45
N ALA A 22 20.48 -45.05 6.68
CA ALA A 22 21.50 -45.94 7.22
C ALA A 22 22.53 -45.19 8.08
N LEU A 23 22.95 -44.00 7.66
CA LEU A 23 23.88 -43.15 8.43
C LEU A 23 23.28 -42.72 9.77
N ASN A 24 21.99 -42.37 9.80
CA ASN A 24 21.30 -42.00 11.02
C ASN A 24 21.20 -43.19 11.99
N GLN A 25 20.87 -44.38 11.49
CA GLN A 25 20.83 -45.62 12.28
C GLN A 25 22.21 -45.92 12.91
N HIS A 26 23.30 -45.72 12.15
CA HIS A 26 24.65 -45.93 12.65
C HIS A 26 25.07 -44.88 13.69
N ARG A 27 24.74 -43.60 13.47
CA ARG A 27 25.12 -42.50 14.40
C ARG A 27 24.32 -42.51 15.69
N ASN A 28 23.07 -42.97 15.66
CA ASN A 28 22.13 -42.92 16.78
C ASN A 28 21.54 -44.32 17.04
N PRO A 29 22.34 -45.29 17.54
CA PRO A 29 21.84 -46.63 17.81
C PRO A 29 20.78 -46.61 18.93
N PRO A 30 19.71 -47.42 18.83
CA PRO A 30 18.68 -47.51 19.86
C PRO A 30 19.27 -48.04 21.17
N LYS A 31 18.86 -47.46 22.29
CA LYS A 31 19.27 -47.91 23.63
C LYS A 31 18.47 -49.15 24.00
N ARG A 32 19.17 -50.25 24.27
CA ARG A 32 18.54 -51.57 24.52
C ARG A 32 18.30 -51.82 25.99
N GLN A 33 18.98 -51.09 26.86
CA GLN A 33 18.90 -51.23 28.31
C GLN A 33 18.41 -49.93 28.93
N ILE A 34 17.45 -49.99 29.85
CA ILE A 34 16.97 -48.80 30.57
C ILE A 34 18.09 -48.10 31.35
N LYS A 35 19.10 -48.86 31.79
CA LYS A 35 20.29 -48.36 32.50
C LYS A 35 21.23 -47.55 31.60
N GLU A 36 21.14 -47.68 30.28
CA GLU A 36 21.90 -46.85 29.34
C GLU A 36 21.29 -45.45 29.18
N GLN A 37 20.06 -45.25 29.67
CA GLN A 37 19.42 -43.95 29.64
C GLN A 37 20.07 -43.01 30.66
N PRO A 38 20.23 -41.71 30.34
CA PRO A 38 20.84 -40.72 31.22
C PRO A 38 20.30 -40.67 32.65
N TRP A 39 19.02 -41.00 32.85
CA TRP A 39 18.37 -41.04 34.15
C TRP A 39 17.09 -41.89 34.06
N HIS A 40 16.73 -42.59 35.14
CA HIS A 40 15.46 -43.32 35.26
C HIS A 40 14.97 -43.36 36.72
N LEU A 41 13.67 -43.56 36.92
CA LEU A 41 12.96 -43.69 38.18
C LEU A 41 11.77 -44.63 38.01
N TRP A 42 11.75 -45.73 38.75
CA TRP A 42 10.61 -46.63 38.76
C TRP A 42 9.47 -46.07 39.59
N LEU A 43 8.23 -46.24 39.14
CA LEU A 43 7.08 -45.75 39.90
C LEU A 43 6.90 -46.52 41.22
N HIS A 44 7.37 -47.76 41.31
CA HIS A 44 7.31 -48.55 42.54
C HIS A 44 8.31 -48.07 43.62
N ASP A 45 9.35 -47.32 43.24
CA ASP A 45 10.36 -46.77 44.18
C ASP A 45 9.93 -45.43 44.82
N LEU A 46 8.74 -44.92 44.48
CA LEU A 46 8.26 -43.63 44.96
C LEU A 46 7.95 -43.65 46.47
N PRO A 47 8.40 -42.64 47.25
CA PRO A 47 8.15 -42.58 48.67
C PRO A 47 6.68 -42.26 48.97
N VAL A 48 6.12 -42.93 49.97
CA VAL A 48 4.76 -42.68 50.46
C VAL A 48 4.76 -41.49 51.41
N HIS A 49 4.53 -40.28 50.88
CA HIS A 49 4.52 -39.03 51.66
C HIS A 49 3.52 -38.01 51.10
N PRO A 50 2.82 -37.18 51.89
CA PRO A 50 1.82 -36.21 51.41
C PRO A 50 2.33 -35.17 50.40
N ALA A 51 3.64 -34.93 50.39
CA ALA A 51 4.32 -34.04 49.44
C ALA A 51 4.53 -34.68 48.05
N VAL A 52 4.35 -36.00 47.93
CA VAL A 52 4.42 -36.74 46.66
C VAL A 52 3.02 -37.24 46.35
N ARG A 53 2.39 -36.67 45.31
CA ARG A 53 1.01 -36.97 44.94
C ARG A 53 0.94 -37.50 43.52
N GLN A 54 0.34 -38.67 43.37
CA GLN A 54 0.00 -39.22 42.07
C GLN A 54 -1.52 -39.13 41.89
N SER A 55 -1.97 -38.35 40.91
CA SER A 55 -3.36 -38.37 40.46
C SER A 55 -3.41 -39.13 39.14
N ALA A 56 -3.96 -40.34 39.19
CA ALA A 56 -4.43 -41.06 38.02
C ALA A 56 -5.93 -41.24 38.24
N ILE A 57 -6.78 -40.51 37.51
CA ILE A 57 -8.22 -40.67 37.63
C ILE A 57 -8.57 -42.09 37.16
N LYS A 58 -8.85 -42.98 38.11
CA LYS A 58 -9.41 -44.30 37.82
C LYS A 58 -10.83 -44.07 37.30
N SER A 59 -11.09 -44.39 36.04
CA SER A 59 -12.45 -44.40 35.50
C SER A 59 -13.25 -45.54 36.12
N ASN A 60 -13.70 -45.38 37.36
CA ASN A 60 -14.73 -46.24 37.93
C ASN A 60 -16.08 -45.63 37.58
N SER A 61 -16.73 -46.25 36.60
CA SER A 61 -18.13 -46.03 36.28
C SER A 61 -19.00 -46.28 37.51
N THR A 62 -19.51 -45.21 38.13
CA THR A 62 -20.70 -45.29 38.97
C THR A 62 -21.56 -44.08 38.70
N LYS A 63 -22.68 -44.30 38.02
CA LYS A 63 -23.69 -43.30 37.71
C LYS A 63 -24.21 -42.67 39.00
N ALA A 64 -23.88 -41.40 39.24
CA ALA A 64 -24.66 -40.52 40.11
C ALA A 64 -25.22 -39.40 39.22
N LYS A 65 -26.55 -39.35 39.12
CA LYS A 65 -27.29 -38.28 38.45
C LYS A 65 -27.20 -37.01 39.30
N SER A 66 -26.75 -35.91 38.71
CA SER A 66 -27.14 -34.56 39.10
C SER A 66 -27.04 -33.63 37.90
N ALA A 67 -28.03 -32.75 37.81
CA ALA A 67 -28.38 -31.93 36.66
C ALA A 67 -27.62 -30.60 36.60
N ASP A 68 -27.65 -30.05 35.38
CA ASP A 68 -27.35 -28.69 34.94
C ASP A 68 -25.89 -28.22 34.83
N GLY A 69 -25.58 -27.77 33.61
CA GLY A 69 -24.37 -27.00 33.27
C GLY A 69 -23.56 -27.62 32.14
N GLN A 70 -23.81 -27.21 30.90
CA GLN A 70 -22.99 -27.55 29.73
C GLN A 70 -21.56 -27.02 29.90
N THR A 71 -20.62 -27.94 30.08
CA THR A 71 -19.22 -27.78 29.66
C THR A 71 -18.77 -29.13 29.12
N GLU A 72 -18.78 -29.30 27.80
CA GLU A 72 -18.12 -30.43 27.13
C GLU A 72 -16.59 -30.21 27.20
N ALA A 73 -16.02 -30.40 28.40
CA ALA A 73 -14.60 -30.69 28.54
C ALA A 73 -14.46 -32.20 28.35
N ALA A 74 -13.89 -32.61 27.21
CA ALA A 74 -13.53 -33.98 26.95
C ALA A 74 -12.80 -34.57 28.17
N ALA A 75 -13.39 -35.60 28.76
CA ALA A 75 -12.82 -36.35 29.87
C ALA A 75 -11.61 -37.15 29.37
N ASN A 76 -10.47 -36.49 29.22
CA ASN A 76 -9.18 -37.14 29.02
C ASN A 76 -8.50 -37.33 30.38
N ALA A 77 -8.13 -38.57 30.63
CA ALA A 77 -7.53 -39.01 31.86
C ALA A 77 -6.06 -38.55 31.88
N ASN A 78 -5.79 -37.39 32.49
CA ASN A 78 -4.45 -36.83 32.52
C ASN A 78 -3.69 -37.34 33.74
N PHE A 79 -2.62 -38.10 33.54
CA PHE A 79 -1.62 -38.37 34.56
C PHE A 79 -1.03 -37.06 35.06
N SER A 80 -1.09 -36.87 36.37
CA SER A 80 -0.43 -35.76 37.07
C SER A 80 0.35 -36.33 38.24
N PHE A 81 1.66 -36.14 38.23
CA PHE A 81 2.55 -36.48 39.34
C PHE A 81 3.15 -35.20 39.92
N ARG A 82 2.97 -34.97 41.22
CA ARG A 82 3.40 -33.74 41.88
C ARG A 82 4.37 -34.03 43.02
N VAL A 83 5.44 -33.25 43.09
CA VAL A 83 6.46 -33.32 44.14
C VAL A 83 6.65 -31.94 44.72
N GLN A 84 6.07 -31.72 45.91
CA GLN A 84 6.24 -30.49 46.68
C GLN A 84 7.46 -30.62 47.60
N ARG A 85 8.11 -29.49 47.91
CA ARG A 85 9.16 -29.46 48.93
C ARG A 85 8.60 -29.84 50.31
N PRO A 86 9.00 -30.97 50.92
CA PRO A 86 8.52 -31.36 52.24
C PRO A 86 9.14 -30.48 53.34
N GLN A 87 8.43 -30.35 54.46
CA GLN A 87 8.99 -29.76 55.68
C GLN A 87 9.74 -30.84 56.44
N LEU A 88 11.04 -30.61 56.67
CA LEU A 88 11.87 -31.50 57.49
C LEU A 88 11.84 -31.01 58.93
N THR A 89 11.80 -31.95 59.88
CA THR A 89 11.73 -31.67 61.31
C THR A 89 13.02 -32.09 62.01
N GLN A 90 13.41 -31.35 63.05
CA GLN A 90 14.57 -31.70 63.85
C GLN A 90 14.23 -32.85 64.82
N PRO A 91 15.21 -33.72 65.15
CA PRO A 91 15.01 -34.76 66.14
C PRO A 91 14.65 -34.14 67.50
N PRO A 92 13.85 -34.84 68.34
CA PRO A 92 13.58 -34.38 69.69
C PRO A 92 14.89 -34.28 70.49
N GLU A 93 15.13 -33.14 71.14
CA GLU A 93 16.35 -32.93 71.91
C GLU A 93 16.49 -33.99 73.03
N PRO A 94 17.64 -34.67 73.12
CA PRO A 94 17.86 -35.66 74.17
C PRO A 94 17.99 -34.95 75.53
N PRO A 95 17.35 -35.47 76.59
CA PRO A 95 17.56 -34.98 77.95
C PRO A 95 19.04 -34.94 78.34
N ASN A 96 19.44 -33.96 79.16
CA ASN A 96 20.82 -33.75 79.58
C ASN A 96 21.47 -35.01 80.20
N GLU A 97 20.66 -35.86 80.81
CA GLU A 97 21.05 -37.12 81.44
C GLU A 97 21.55 -38.17 80.44
N ILE A 98 21.06 -38.14 79.18
CA ILE A 98 21.40 -39.12 78.13
C ILE A 98 22.16 -38.50 76.96
N GLY A 99 22.13 -37.18 76.78
CA GLY A 99 22.71 -36.52 75.60
C GLY A 99 24.20 -36.79 75.41
N SER A 100 24.97 -36.92 76.49
CA SER A 100 26.40 -37.22 76.45
C SER A 100 26.73 -38.71 76.34
N TRP A 101 25.71 -39.57 76.33
CA TRP A 101 25.79 -41.04 76.28
C TRP A 101 25.27 -41.64 74.97
N LEU A 102 24.75 -40.83 74.04
CA LEU A 102 24.27 -41.30 72.74
C LEU A 102 25.43 -41.50 71.76
N GLU A 103 25.38 -42.58 70.99
CA GLU A 103 26.34 -42.82 69.90
C GLU A 103 26.12 -41.85 68.72
N PRO A 104 27.18 -41.51 67.95
CA PRO A 104 27.04 -40.69 66.75
C PRO A 104 26.01 -41.26 65.76
N GLY A 105 25.15 -40.40 65.19
CA GLY A 105 24.08 -40.80 64.27
C GLY A 105 22.70 -40.99 64.92
N TRP A 106 22.55 -40.70 66.22
CA TRP A 106 21.26 -40.68 66.91
C TRP A 106 20.24 -39.70 66.29
N ASP A 107 20.74 -38.65 65.61
CA ASP A 107 20.03 -37.59 64.89
C ASP A 107 19.72 -37.93 63.42
N ASP A 108 20.12 -39.10 62.92
CA ASP A 108 19.69 -39.65 61.63
C ASP A 108 18.47 -40.56 61.85
N PRO A 109 17.31 -40.27 61.23
CA PRO A 109 16.13 -41.11 61.36
C PRO A 109 16.38 -42.53 60.79
N SER A 110 17.35 -42.72 59.89
CA SER A 110 17.71 -44.01 59.28
C SER A 110 18.50 -44.93 60.22
N SER A 111 19.14 -44.35 61.24
CA SER A 111 19.98 -45.05 62.22
C SER A 111 19.19 -45.40 63.47
N LEU A 112 19.61 -46.44 64.19
CA LEU A 112 19.08 -46.73 65.53
C LEU A 112 19.77 -45.84 66.56
N ALA A 113 19.03 -45.33 67.55
CA ALA A 113 19.63 -44.60 68.66
C ALA A 113 20.20 -45.60 69.66
N CYS A 114 21.52 -45.72 69.68
CA CYS A 114 22.26 -46.56 70.62
C CYS A 114 22.89 -45.69 71.71
N VAL A 115 23.00 -46.25 72.92
CA VAL A 115 23.70 -45.63 74.04
C VAL A 115 25.05 -46.32 74.26
N VAL A 116 26.05 -45.54 74.61
CA VAL A 116 27.36 -46.04 75.03
C VAL A 116 27.20 -46.73 76.39
N GLU A 117 27.49 -48.02 76.48
CA GLU A 117 27.22 -48.81 77.70
C GLU A 117 28.08 -48.39 78.90
N SER A 118 29.31 -47.93 78.66
CA SER A 118 30.23 -47.47 79.70
C SER A 118 31.10 -46.30 79.22
N ARG A 119 31.32 -45.32 80.09
CA ARG A 119 32.17 -44.16 79.82
C ARG A 119 33.18 -43.96 80.94
N GLU A 120 34.40 -43.55 80.60
CA GLU A 120 35.42 -43.16 81.57
C GLU A 120 35.26 -41.67 81.92
N GLU A 121 35.05 -41.37 83.20
CA GLU A 121 35.02 -40.01 83.72
C GLU A 121 36.28 -39.73 84.57
N PRO A 122 36.98 -38.60 84.34
CA PRO A 122 38.15 -38.24 85.13
C PRO A 122 37.72 -37.77 86.52
N GLN A 123 38.21 -38.44 87.58
CA GLN A 123 38.17 -37.86 88.92
C GLN A 123 39.30 -36.84 89.07
N GLY A 124 39.06 -35.78 89.84
CA GLY A 124 40.00 -34.67 90.08
C GLY A 124 41.35 -35.06 90.73
N ASN A 125 41.61 -36.35 90.92
CA ASN A 125 42.86 -36.94 91.43
C ASN A 125 43.67 -37.68 90.35
N GLY A 126 43.26 -37.64 89.08
CA GLY A 126 43.97 -38.31 87.97
C GLY A 126 43.61 -39.79 87.77
N ALA A 127 42.67 -40.34 88.53
CA ALA A 127 42.10 -41.66 88.27
C ALA A 127 40.86 -41.56 87.37
N THR A 128 40.69 -42.49 86.42
CA THR A 128 39.47 -42.62 85.61
C THR A 128 38.50 -43.59 86.28
N LEU A 129 37.25 -43.17 86.45
CA LEU A 129 36.18 -44.04 86.94
C LEU A 129 35.35 -44.48 85.74
N THR A 130 35.25 -45.79 85.51
CA THR A 130 34.33 -46.35 84.52
C THR A 130 32.91 -46.31 85.08
N VAL A 131 32.10 -45.40 84.56
CA VAL A 131 30.68 -45.27 84.90
C VAL A 131 29.88 -46.09 83.88
N GLN A 132 28.99 -46.95 84.36
CA GLN A 132 28.05 -47.67 83.50
C GLN A 132 26.79 -46.84 83.28
N PHE A 133 26.21 -46.91 82.08
CA PHE A 133 24.97 -46.21 81.75
C PHE A 133 23.81 -46.62 82.69
N SER A 134 23.74 -47.90 83.04
CA SER A 134 22.73 -48.50 83.94
C SER A 134 22.92 -48.19 85.42
N ALA A 135 24.04 -47.57 85.83
CA ALA A 135 24.31 -47.25 87.23
C ALA A 135 23.40 -46.13 87.79
N ASP A 136 22.80 -45.32 86.92
CA ASP A 136 21.89 -44.24 87.28
C ASP A 136 20.47 -44.54 86.77
N PRO A 137 19.49 -44.80 87.66
CA PRO A 137 18.11 -45.03 87.29
C PRO A 137 17.46 -43.88 86.49
N ALA A 138 17.93 -42.63 86.68
CA ALA A 138 17.42 -41.47 85.96
C ALA A 138 17.72 -41.54 84.46
N ARG A 139 18.89 -42.08 84.07
CA ARG A 139 19.30 -42.26 82.66
C ARG A 139 18.44 -43.29 81.93
N LEU A 140 18.16 -44.41 82.60
CA LEU A 140 17.27 -45.46 82.08
C LEU A 140 15.83 -44.95 81.92
N ALA A 141 15.34 -44.16 82.87
CA ALA A 141 14.02 -43.54 82.79
C ALA A 141 13.95 -42.49 81.67
N ALA A 142 14.98 -41.64 81.51
CA ALA A 142 15.08 -40.66 80.45
C ALA A 142 15.13 -41.31 79.06
N LEU A 143 15.92 -42.37 78.88
CA LEU A 143 16.00 -43.12 77.62
C LEU A 143 14.65 -43.77 77.27
N ARG A 144 13.97 -44.40 78.24
CA ARG A 144 12.64 -45.01 78.04
C ARG A 144 11.57 -44.00 77.64
N ARG A 145 11.70 -42.74 78.08
CA ARG A 145 10.78 -41.65 77.72
C ARG A 145 11.11 -41.03 76.37
N TRP A 146 12.40 -40.86 76.05
CA TRP A 146 12.86 -40.18 74.84
C TRP A 146 12.88 -41.11 73.61
N ALA A 147 13.29 -42.37 73.74
CA ALA A 147 13.41 -43.29 72.61
C ALA A 147 12.10 -43.45 71.81
N PRO A 148 10.90 -43.59 72.42
CA PRO A 148 9.64 -43.63 71.67
C PRO A 148 9.32 -42.33 70.91
N LEU A 149 9.67 -41.17 71.49
CA LEU A 149 9.47 -39.87 70.84
C LEU A 149 10.37 -39.73 69.61
N ARG A 150 11.63 -40.21 69.72
CA ARG A 150 12.60 -40.22 68.63
C ARG A 150 12.23 -41.23 67.54
N ASP A 151 11.71 -42.40 67.90
CA ASP A 151 11.28 -43.41 66.93
C ASP A 151 10.03 -42.95 66.14
N GLU A 152 9.08 -42.27 66.80
CA GLU A 152 7.92 -41.68 66.14
C GLU A 152 8.32 -40.55 65.18
N TRP A 153 9.26 -39.69 65.59
CA TRP A 153 9.90 -38.71 64.72
C TRP A 153 10.59 -39.40 63.54
N ALA A 154 11.42 -40.41 63.78
CA ALA A 154 12.15 -41.11 62.72
C ALA A 154 11.22 -41.79 61.71
N ARG A 155 10.07 -42.31 62.16
CA ARG A 155 9.05 -42.93 61.31
C ARG A 155 8.40 -41.93 60.36
N THR A 156 8.17 -40.70 60.80
CA THR A 156 7.56 -39.63 59.99
C THR A 156 8.59 -38.89 59.13
N GLU A 157 9.81 -38.70 59.65
CA GLU A 157 10.91 -37.99 58.99
C GLU A 157 11.55 -38.83 57.86
N LYS A 158 11.59 -40.17 57.97
CA LYS A 158 12.14 -41.06 56.92
C LYS A 158 11.49 -40.82 55.55
N PRO A 159 10.15 -40.93 55.38
CA PRO A 159 9.49 -40.61 54.11
C PRO A 159 9.66 -39.15 53.69
N ALA A 160 9.72 -38.20 54.64
CA ALA A 160 9.93 -36.78 54.34
C ALA A 160 11.31 -36.51 53.72
N ARG A 161 12.37 -37.12 54.26
CA ARG A 161 13.73 -37.02 53.68
C ARG A 161 13.84 -37.73 52.33
N GLN A 162 13.16 -38.86 52.13
CA GLN A 162 13.08 -39.51 50.81
C GLN A 162 12.36 -38.60 49.79
N ALA A 163 11.25 -37.97 50.18
CA ALA A 163 10.56 -36.99 49.35
C ALA A 163 11.43 -35.75 49.06
N MET A 164 12.26 -35.30 50.00
CA MET A 164 13.22 -34.21 49.76
C MET A 164 14.26 -34.59 48.72
N ARG A 165 14.86 -35.79 48.82
CA ARG A 165 15.81 -36.29 47.80
C ARG A 165 15.18 -36.37 46.42
N LEU A 166 13.91 -36.79 46.35
CA LEU A 166 13.15 -36.80 45.10
C LEU A 166 12.96 -35.38 44.55
N PHE A 167 12.58 -34.42 45.40
CA PHE A 167 12.46 -33.01 45.03
C PHE A 167 13.77 -32.43 44.48
N GLU A 168 14.91 -32.67 45.17
CA GLU A 168 16.25 -32.26 44.71
C GLU A 168 16.62 -32.90 43.37
N THR A 169 16.27 -34.18 43.18
CA THR A 169 16.47 -34.89 41.91
C THR A 169 15.67 -34.22 40.79
N PHE A 170 14.39 -33.90 41.02
CA PHE A 170 13.54 -33.21 40.04
C PHE A 170 14.03 -31.79 39.76
N TYR A 171 14.57 -31.09 40.76
CA TYR A 171 15.21 -29.79 40.56
C TYR A 171 16.44 -29.88 39.65
N SER A 172 17.30 -30.88 39.86
CA SER A 172 18.46 -31.12 39.00
C SER A 172 18.06 -31.49 37.57
N LEU A 173 17.00 -32.31 37.42
CA LEU A 173 16.44 -32.70 36.13
C LEU A 173 15.83 -31.50 35.41
N TYR A 174 15.07 -30.67 36.10
CA TYR A 174 14.50 -29.44 35.56
C TYR A 174 15.59 -28.53 35.00
N GLY A 175 16.66 -28.28 35.78
CA GLY A 175 17.79 -27.48 35.32
C GLY A 175 18.55 -28.09 34.13
N ARG A 176 18.61 -29.42 34.02
CA ARG A 176 19.20 -30.11 32.87
C ARG A 176 18.31 -30.02 31.63
N ILE A 177 17.01 -30.30 31.78
CA ILE A 177 16.02 -30.22 30.70
C ILE A 177 15.93 -28.80 30.17
N ASP A 178 15.98 -27.78 31.02
CA ASP A 178 15.96 -26.37 30.59
C ASP A 178 17.19 -26.00 29.74
N ARG A 179 18.37 -26.52 30.08
CA ARG A 179 19.62 -26.28 29.31
C ARG A 179 19.73 -27.12 28.03
N GLU A 180 19.20 -28.33 28.05
CA GLU A 180 19.36 -29.34 27.00
C GLU A 180 18.01 -29.73 26.35
N ALA A 181 17.01 -28.83 26.37
CA ALA A 181 15.63 -29.11 25.95
C ALA A 181 15.50 -29.69 24.53
N GLU A 182 16.44 -29.34 23.63
CA GLU A 182 16.50 -29.84 22.26
C GLU A 182 17.11 -31.25 22.14
N ARG A 183 17.86 -31.68 23.16
CA ARG A 183 18.66 -32.92 23.14
C ARG A 183 18.06 -34.03 23.97
N VAL A 184 17.30 -33.71 25.01
CA VAL A 184 16.71 -34.72 25.92
C VAL A 184 15.23 -34.48 26.12
N GLU A 185 14.50 -35.55 26.40
CA GLU A 185 13.08 -35.50 26.77
C GLU A 185 12.78 -36.50 27.88
N LEU A 186 11.75 -36.19 28.66
CA LEU A 186 11.28 -37.02 29.75
C LEU A 186 10.11 -37.88 29.26
N VAL A 187 10.17 -39.16 29.57
CA VAL A 187 9.23 -40.16 29.04
C VAL A 187 8.78 -41.10 30.14
N LEU A 188 7.50 -41.46 30.12
CA LEU A 188 6.92 -42.54 30.90
C LEU A 188 6.84 -43.78 30.01
N GLY A 189 7.60 -44.80 30.35
CA GLY A 189 7.58 -46.08 29.67
C GLY A 189 6.84 -47.16 30.46
N ASP A 190 6.22 -48.09 29.74
CA ASP A 190 5.68 -49.35 30.26
C ASP A 190 5.89 -50.48 29.22
N GLY A 191 5.62 -51.72 29.62
CA GLY A 191 5.87 -52.90 28.81
C GLY A 191 7.36 -53.15 28.64
N ILE A 192 8.04 -53.47 29.74
CA ILE A 192 9.46 -53.81 29.78
C ILE A 192 9.69 -55.09 28.99
N LEU A 193 10.29 -54.95 27.80
CA LEU A 193 10.73 -56.08 26.99
C LEU A 193 12.07 -56.58 27.52
N SER A 194 12.08 -57.82 28.01
CA SER A 194 13.29 -58.59 28.36
C SER A 194 13.53 -59.66 27.31
N TRP A 195 14.65 -59.58 26.58
CA TRP A 195 14.99 -60.56 25.54
C TRP A 195 16.50 -60.68 25.31
N GLN A 196 17.04 -61.89 25.47
CA GLN A 196 18.45 -62.18 25.21
C GLN A 196 18.68 -62.49 23.72
N ARG A 197 19.62 -61.79 23.09
CA ARG A 197 19.88 -61.85 21.65
C ARG A 197 21.38 -61.91 21.34
N PRO A 198 21.79 -62.49 20.19
CA PRO A 198 23.21 -62.51 19.77
C PRO A 198 23.80 -61.11 19.64
N GLU A 199 22.98 -60.13 19.26
CA GLU A 199 23.40 -58.74 19.06
C GLU A 199 23.49 -57.96 20.39
N GLY A 200 23.08 -58.55 21.52
CA GLY A 200 23.01 -57.92 22.85
C GLY A 200 21.62 -57.97 23.48
N SER A 201 21.53 -58.17 24.80
CA SER A 201 20.26 -58.30 25.53
C SER A 201 19.47 -56.99 25.56
N ILE A 202 18.15 -57.14 25.65
CA ILE A 202 17.19 -56.04 25.70
C ILE A 202 16.48 -56.08 27.05
N PHE A 203 16.43 -54.93 27.71
CA PHE A 203 15.65 -54.68 28.92
C PHE A 203 15.20 -53.22 28.90
N HIS A 204 14.11 -52.94 28.20
CA HIS A 204 13.65 -51.56 27.96
C HIS A 204 12.12 -51.49 27.78
N PRO A 205 11.45 -50.42 28.27
CA PRO A 205 10.04 -50.19 27.98
C PRO A 205 9.80 -49.96 26.48
N ILE A 206 8.71 -50.51 25.95
CA ILE A 206 8.37 -50.39 24.52
C ILE A 206 7.17 -49.48 24.25
N VAL A 207 6.32 -49.24 25.24
CA VAL A 207 5.18 -48.31 25.14
C VAL A 207 5.52 -47.05 25.89
N LEU A 208 5.60 -45.92 25.19
CA LEU A 208 6.17 -44.69 25.74
C LEU A 208 5.18 -43.53 25.61
N GLN A 209 5.00 -42.78 26.70
CA GLN A 209 4.23 -41.53 26.74
C GLN A 209 5.17 -40.39 27.11
N ARG A 210 5.17 -39.30 26.33
CA ARG A 210 6.02 -38.14 26.63
C ARG A 210 5.47 -37.37 27.82
N LEU A 211 6.37 -36.87 28.66
CA LEU A 211 6.04 -36.11 29.87
C LEU A 211 6.63 -34.71 29.79
N GLN A 212 5.95 -33.78 30.46
CA GLN A 212 6.43 -32.42 30.69
C GLN A 212 6.68 -32.20 32.18
N LEU A 213 7.82 -31.59 32.51
CA LEU A 213 8.18 -31.20 33.86
C LEU A 213 8.03 -29.68 34.00
N GLN A 214 7.24 -29.24 34.98
CA GLN A 214 7.00 -27.83 35.29
C GLN A 214 7.37 -27.54 36.74
N PHE A 215 7.87 -26.34 37.01
CA PHE A 215 8.18 -25.87 38.35
C PHE A 215 7.36 -24.62 38.68
N ASP A 216 6.60 -24.68 39.77
CA ASP A 216 5.96 -23.50 40.35
C ASP A 216 6.86 -22.93 41.45
N ALA A 217 7.28 -21.67 41.29
CA ALA A 217 8.12 -20.99 42.28
C ALA A 217 7.29 -20.39 43.44
N SER A 218 5.99 -20.15 43.24
CA SER A 218 5.10 -19.59 44.26
C SER A 218 4.76 -20.61 45.34
N VAL A 219 4.59 -21.86 44.93
CA VAL A 219 4.51 -23.04 45.79
C VAL A 219 5.59 -23.98 45.29
N PRO A 220 6.75 -24.14 45.98
CA PRO A 220 7.91 -24.88 45.47
C PRO A 220 7.55 -26.36 45.23
N GLU A 221 7.03 -26.61 44.03
CA GLU A 221 6.37 -27.84 43.60
C GLU A 221 6.73 -28.12 42.14
N PHE A 222 7.10 -29.36 41.87
CA PHE A 222 7.25 -29.87 40.52
C PHE A 222 5.99 -30.61 40.11
N THR A 223 5.48 -30.32 38.92
CA THR A 223 4.39 -31.07 38.30
C THR A 223 4.90 -31.76 37.04
N LEU A 224 4.76 -33.09 37.03
CA LEU A 224 4.86 -33.94 35.85
C LEU A 224 3.46 -34.12 35.26
N SER A 225 3.29 -33.74 34.02
CA SER A 225 2.05 -33.96 33.26
C SER A 225 2.34 -34.66 31.95
N GLU A 226 1.35 -35.31 31.37
CA GLU A 226 1.45 -35.80 29.99
C GLU A 226 1.69 -34.64 29.03
N ALA A 227 2.64 -34.82 28.12
CA ALA A 227 2.72 -33.97 26.94
C ALA A 227 1.65 -34.44 25.94
N GLU A 228 1.12 -33.52 25.15
CA GLU A 228 0.10 -33.82 24.15
C GLU A 228 0.72 -34.43 22.87
N TYR A 229 1.35 -35.59 23.05
CA TYR A 229 1.74 -36.49 21.98
C TYR A 229 1.01 -37.82 22.17
N PRO A 230 0.69 -38.53 21.07
CA PRO A 230 0.17 -39.88 21.18
C PRO A 230 1.21 -40.79 21.83
N VAL A 231 0.72 -41.84 22.50
CA VAL A 231 1.58 -42.94 22.95
C VAL A 231 2.32 -43.50 21.75
N GLU A 232 3.62 -43.73 21.91
CA GLU A 232 4.48 -44.23 20.85
C GLU A 232 5.01 -45.64 21.18
N LEU A 233 5.20 -46.44 20.13
CA LEU A 233 5.93 -47.70 20.22
C LEU A 233 7.42 -47.43 19.98
N TYR A 234 8.29 -47.91 20.87
CA TYR A 234 9.75 -47.81 20.69
C TYR A 234 10.27 -48.81 19.64
N SER A 235 9.84 -48.59 18.40
CA SER A 235 10.07 -49.48 17.25
C SER A 235 11.54 -49.59 16.85
N ALA A 236 12.37 -48.61 17.24
CA ALA A 236 13.80 -48.59 16.95
C ALA A 236 14.54 -49.83 17.49
N LEU A 237 14.07 -50.45 18.57
CA LEU A 237 14.63 -51.70 19.10
C LEU A 237 14.61 -52.83 18.05
N PHE A 238 13.54 -52.91 17.25
CA PHE A 238 13.30 -54.01 16.31
C PHE A 238 13.92 -53.78 14.94
N GLN A 239 14.27 -52.55 14.57
CA GLN A 239 14.84 -52.22 13.24
C GLN A 239 16.15 -52.97 12.94
N SER A 240 16.91 -53.30 13.99
CA SER A 240 18.19 -54.02 13.86
C SER A 240 18.05 -55.56 13.86
N MET A 241 16.83 -56.10 13.95
CA MET A 241 16.56 -57.54 14.05
C MET A 241 16.09 -58.12 12.73
N ALA A 242 16.88 -59.02 12.13
CA ALA A 242 16.58 -59.60 10.82
C ALA A 242 15.47 -60.68 10.86
N ASP A 243 15.24 -61.29 12.01
CA ASP A 243 14.27 -62.37 12.22
C ASP A 243 12.91 -61.91 12.77
N VAL A 244 12.78 -60.61 13.06
CA VAL A 244 11.49 -59.99 13.42
C VAL A 244 10.82 -59.48 12.15
N ASP A 245 9.54 -59.84 11.95
CA ASP A 245 8.77 -59.35 10.81
C ASP A 245 8.48 -57.83 10.95
N GLY A 246 9.18 -57.02 10.16
CA GLY A 246 8.98 -55.57 10.13
C GLY A 246 7.55 -55.15 9.78
N ARG A 247 6.78 -55.95 9.03
CA ARG A 247 5.36 -55.66 8.75
C ARG A 247 4.48 -55.87 9.98
N ALA A 248 4.83 -56.80 10.85
CA ALA A 248 4.14 -56.98 12.13
C ALA A 248 4.39 -55.77 13.05
N ILE A 249 5.64 -55.31 13.16
CA ILE A 249 6.00 -54.12 13.94
C ILE A 249 5.30 -52.86 13.41
N GLY A 250 5.23 -52.69 12.08
CA GLY A 250 4.50 -51.59 11.45
C GLY A 250 3.01 -51.58 11.80
N ARG A 251 2.37 -52.76 11.86
CA ARG A 251 0.97 -52.89 12.31
C ARG A 251 0.81 -52.56 13.79
N CYS A 252 1.70 -53.03 14.66
CA CYS A 252 1.68 -52.68 16.09
C CYS A 252 1.85 -51.17 16.31
N ARG A 253 2.70 -50.50 15.53
CA ARG A 253 2.88 -49.05 15.58
C ARG A 253 1.60 -48.31 15.19
N GLN A 254 0.97 -48.68 14.07
CA GLN A 254 -0.30 -48.09 13.66
C GLN A 254 -1.42 -48.34 14.66
N GLU A 255 -1.48 -49.55 15.24
CA GLU A 255 -2.44 -49.88 16.29
C GLU A 255 -2.26 -48.94 17.48
N ILE A 256 -1.04 -48.76 17.99
CA ILE A 256 -0.75 -47.82 19.09
C ILE A 256 -1.12 -46.37 18.74
N GLU A 257 -0.78 -45.90 17.54
CA GLU A 257 -1.05 -44.52 17.10
C GLU A 257 -2.57 -44.23 16.96
N GLN A 258 -3.38 -45.25 16.63
CA GLN A 258 -4.83 -45.12 16.43
C GLN A 258 -5.67 -45.50 17.66
N GLY A 259 -5.11 -46.30 18.58
CA GLY A 259 -5.81 -46.81 19.75
C GLY A 259 -5.63 -45.95 21.01
N SER A 260 -6.53 -46.13 21.98
CA SER A 260 -6.43 -45.49 23.29
C SER A 260 -5.60 -46.34 24.26
N PHE A 261 -4.29 -46.41 24.03
CA PHE A 261 -3.34 -47.06 24.94
C PHE A 261 -2.72 -46.04 25.89
N HIS A 262 -2.32 -46.48 27.08
CA HIS A 262 -1.62 -45.63 28.04
C HIS A 262 -0.73 -46.47 28.98
N PRO A 263 0.52 -46.04 29.28
CA PRO A 263 1.44 -46.79 30.14
C PRO A 263 0.90 -47.12 31.54
N LEU A 264 0.02 -46.30 32.11
CA LEU A 264 -0.52 -46.50 33.46
C LEU A 264 -1.88 -47.21 33.49
N TYR A 265 -2.55 -47.36 32.36
CA TYR A 265 -3.88 -47.95 32.32
C TYR A 265 -3.82 -49.41 31.90
N ASN A 266 -4.29 -50.27 32.81
CA ASN A 266 -4.44 -51.70 32.57
C ASN A 266 -5.58 -51.96 31.56
N GLY A 267 -5.62 -53.16 30.99
CA GLY A 267 -6.71 -53.60 30.11
C GLY A 267 -6.35 -53.49 28.64
N ALA A 268 -6.56 -52.34 28.01
CA ALA A 268 -6.26 -52.14 26.58
C ALA A 268 -4.76 -52.31 26.30
N THR A 269 -3.91 -51.63 27.06
CA THR A 269 -2.44 -51.73 26.95
C THR A 269 -1.95 -53.14 27.24
N SER A 270 -2.46 -53.78 28.30
CA SER A 270 -2.11 -55.17 28.65
C SER A 270 -2.44 -56.16 27.52
N ASN A 271 -3.62 -56.03 26.92
CA ASN A 271 -4.04 -56.86 25.79
C ASN A 271 -3.17 -56.63 24.55
N PHE A 272 -2.77 -55.38 24.30
CA PHE A 272 -1.83 -55.05 23.23
C PHE A 272 -0.47 -55.70 23.45
N LEU A 273 0.14 -55.53 24.63
CA LEU A 273 1.44 -56.11 24.98
C LEU A 273 1.43 -57.64 24.88
N LYS A 274 0.34 -58.27 25.34
CA LYS A 274 0.13 -59.72 25.24
C LYS A 274 0.05 -60.20 23.78
N ARG A 275 -0.60 -59.46 22.88
CA ARG A 275 -0.61 -59.78 21.44
C ARG A 275 0.77 -59.57 20.83
N MET A 276 1.44 -58.48 21.19
CA MET A 276 2.75 -58.11 20.66
C MET A 276 3.82 -59.15 20.99
N VAL A 277 3.89 -59.65 22.23
CA VAL A 277 4.92 -60.63 22.62
C VAL A 277 4.80 -61.94 21.83
N VAL A 278 3.56 -62.36 21.51
CA VAL A 278 3.28 -63.56 20.71
C VAL A 278 3.62 -63.37 19.23
N GLN A 279 3.50 -62.14 18.72
CA GLN A 279 3.95 -61.80 17.36
C GLN A 279 5.48 -61.78 17.23
N LEU A 280 6.19 -61.43 18.30
CA LEU A 280 7.66 -61.48 18.33
C LEU A 280 8.20 -62.91 18.38
N SER A 281 7.58 -63.78 19.19
CA SER A 281 7.92 -65.20 19.25
C SER A 281 6.70 -66.03 19.66
N PRO A 282 6.48 -67.23 19.08
CA PRO A 282 5.45 -68.17 19.52
C PRO A 282 5.55 -68.58 21.00
N ARG A 283 6.74 -68.43 21.61
CA ARG A 283 7.01 -68.74 23.03
C ARG A 283 7.05 -67.50 23.93
N GLY A 284 6.59 -66.35 23.42
CA GLY A 284 6.60 -65.10 24.17
C GLY A 284 5.71 -65.14 25.42
N GLU A 285 6.21 -64.60 26.54
CA GLU A 285 5.49 -64.55 27.82
C GLU A 285 5.13 -63.11 28.20
N PHE A 286 3.93 -62.89 28.74
CA PHE A 286 3.47 -61.60 29.23
C PHE A 286 3.21 -61.62 30.74
N ILE A 287 3.72 -60.63 31.47
CA ILE A 287 3.66 -60.51 32.93
C ILE A 287 2.94 -59.20 33.31
N GLU A 288 1.82 -59.27 34.01
CA GLU A 288 0.96 -58.10 34.28
C GLU A 288 1.43 -57.23 35.46
N GLU A 289 2.09 -57.83 36.46
CA GLU A 289 2.30 -57.18 37.77
C GLU A 289 3.75 -56.76 38.05
N SER A 290 4.70 -57.10 37.18
CA SER A 290 6.11 -56.74 37.37
C SER A 290 6.92 -56.82 36.08
N ALA A 291 8.13 -56.22 36.10
CA ALA A 291 9.11 -56.41 35.05
C ALA A 291 9.62 -57.87 35.03
N PRO A 292 10.00 -58.41 33.85
CA PRO A 292 10.51 -59.78 33.77
C PRO A 292 11.84 -59.93 34.53
N HIS A 293 11.97 -61.00 35.32
CA HIS A 293 13.18 -61.26 36.09
C HIS A 293 14.17 -62.12 35.29
N GLY A 294 15.38 -61.60 35.07
CA GLY A 294 16.46 -62.28 34.35
C GLY A 294 16.34 -62.24 32.83
N GLU A 295 17.44 -62.54 32.14
CA GLU A 295 17.51 -62.61 30.68
C GLU A 295 17.18 -64.04 30.21
N GLN A 296 16.29 -64.17 29.23
CA GLN A 296 15.92 -65.45 28.62
C GLN A 296 15.98 -65.37 27.09
N LEU A 297 16.11 -66.53 26.44
CA LEU A 297 16.18 -66.67 24.99
C LEU A 297 14.86 -66.31 24.29
N ASP A 298 13.72 -66.55 24.94
CA ASP A 298 12.40 -66.17 24.46
C ASP A 298 12.00 -64.78 25.00
N PRO A 299 11.30 -63.94 24.21
CA PRO A 299 10.95 -62.58 24.61
C PRO A 299 9.89 -62.57 25.70
N ARG A 300 10.09 -61.73 26.73
CA ARG A 300 9.11 -61.52 27.79
C ARG A 300 8.77 -60.04 27.92
N ILE A 301 7.50 -59.72 28.05
CA ILE A 301 7.04 -58.35 28.26
C ILE A 301 6.36 -58.27 29.62
N GLY A 302 6.91 -57.49 30.53
CA GLY A 302 6.33 -57.24 31.85
C GLY A 302 5.87 -55.81 32.03
N ARG A 303 4.82 -55.58 32.80
CA ARG A 303 4.36 -54.22 33.11
C ARG A 303 4.96 -53.72 34.41
N ASP A 304 5.70 -52.63 34.30
CA ASP A 304 6.36 -51.95 35.41
C ASP A 304 6.72 -50.53 34.93
N PRO A 305 5.84 -49.54 35.19
CA PRO A 305 6.04 -48.21 34.65
C PRO A 305 7.31 -47.54 35.19
N VAL A 306 8.05 -46.89 34.29
CA VAL A 306 9.30 -46.21 34.59
C VAL A 306 9.34 -44.83 33.92
N ILE A 307 9.74 -43.81 34.67
CA ILE A 307 10.03 -42.48 34.12
C ILE A 307 11.51 -42.43 33.80
N PHE A 308 11.90 -42.01 32.61
CA PHE A 308 13.30 -41.90 32.24
C PHE A 308 13.55 -40.72 31.31
N LEU A 309 14.78 -40.23 31.36
CA LEU A 309 15.28 -39.18 30.47
C LEU A 309 15.98 -39.85 29.30
N ARG A 310 15.56 -39.57 28.07
CA ARG A 310 16.20 -40.11 26.86
C ARG A 310 16.66 -38.99 25.92
N PRO A 311 17.62 -39.25 25.02
CA PRO A 311 17.93 -38.32 23.94
C PRO A 311 16.71 -38.15 23.02
N ARG A 312 16.39 -36.90 22.65
CA ARG A 312 15.37 -36.62 21.63
C ARG A 312 15.83 -37.24 20.32
N THR A 313 15.00 -38.12 19.77
CA THR A 313 15.14 -38.50 18.36
C THR A 313 14.56 -37.34 17.57
N LEU A 314 15.40 -36.63 16.81
CA LEU A 314 15.01 -35.46 16.00
C LEU A 314 14.03 -35.79 14.85
N GLY A 315 13.35 -36.93 14.92
CA GLY A 315 12.41 -37.39 13.90
C GLY A 315 13.06 -37.74 12.57
N TYR A 316 14.40 -37.70 12.44
CA TYR A 316 15.08 -37.93 11.16
C TYR A 316 14.69 -39.24 10.50
N ALA A 317 14.60 -40.34 11.27
CA ALA A 317 14.18 -41.63 10.72
C ALA A 317 12.77 -41.55 10.10
N ALA A 318 11.79 -41.05 10.85
CA ALA A 318 10.42 -40.90 10.35
C ALA A 318 10.31 -39.91 9.19
N ALA A 319 11.07 -38.81 9.21
CA ALA A 319 11.11 -37.83 8.14
C ALA A 319 11.72 -38.41 6.85
N ILE A 320 12.83 -39.16 6.97
CA ILE A 320 13.48 -39.82 5.83
C ILE A 320 12.56 -40.91 5.25
N GLU A 321 11.94 -41.74 6.10
CA GLU A 321 10.94 -42.73 5.66
C GLU A 321 9.77 -42.06 4.92
N GLY A 322 9.25 -40.95 5.44
CA GLY A 322 8.19 -40.16 4.83
C GLY A 322 8.61 -39.58 3.47
N ILE A 323 9.81 -39.01 3.37
CA ILE A 323 10.37 -38.50 2.10
C ILE A 323 10.54 -39.65 1.10
N LEU A 324 11.05 -40.81 1.53
CA LEU A 324 11.21 -41.99 0.69
C LEU A 324 9.86 -42.58 0.22
N ALA A 325 8.78 -42.40 0.99
CA ALA A 325 7.44 -42.75 0.58
C ALA A 325 6.88 -41.74 -0.44
N ASP A 326 7.00 -40.43 -0.16
CA ASP A 326 6.54 -39.33 -1.04
C ASP A 326 7.23 -39.40 -2.41
N LEU A 327 8.55 -39.58 -2.43
CA LEU A 327 9.34 -39.69 -3.66
C LEU A 327 8.88 -40.81 -4.61
N ARG A 328 8.18 -41.84 -4.11
CA ARG A 328 7.67 -42.94 -4.97
C ARG A 328 6.51 -42.48 -5.84
N THR A 329 5.67 -41.59 -5.33
CA THR A 329 4.41 -41.17 -5.96
C THR A 329 4.46 -39.77 -6.54
N ARG A 330 5.38 -38.93 -6.07
CA ARG A 330 5.45 -37.51 -6.43
C ARG A 330 5.86 -37.26 -7.88
N GLU A 331 5.10 -36.46 -8.61
CA GLU A 331 5.32 -36.15 -10.02
C GLU A 331 6.35 -35.01 -10.24
N ASP A 332 6.43 -34.05 -9.32
CA ASP A 332 7.33 -32.89 -9.36
C ASP A 332 8.51 -33.07 -8.39
N LEU A 333 9.75 -33.01 -8.88
CA LEU A 333 10.94 -33.08 -8.01
C LEU A 333 11.48 -31.67 -7.73
N PRO A 334 11.75 -31.32 -6.45
CA PRO A 334 12.35 -30.03 -6.10
C PRO A 334 13.70 -29.82 -6.81
N TRP A 335 13.87 -28.67 -7.45
CA TRP A 335 15.08 -28.32 -8.21
C TRP A 335 16.35 -28.37 -7.34
N SER A 336 16.24 -28.01 -6.07
CA SER A 336 17.36 -28.08 -5.11
C SER A 336 17.86 -29.52 -4.91
N LEU A 337 16.98 -30.52 -4.94
CA LEU A 337 17.35 -31.93 -4.87
C LEU A 337 17.94 -32.43 -6.19
N LEU A 338 17.47 -31.93 -7.33
CA LEU A 338 18.02 -32.24 -8.66
C LEU A 338 19.47 -31.76 -8.79
N ASN A 339 19.75 -30.53 -8.34
CA ASN A 339 21.11 -29.98 -8.30
C ASN A 339 22.05 -30.83 -7.43
N ILE A 340 21.58 -31.33 -6.28
CA ILE A 340 22.37 -32.19 -5.38
C ILE A 340 22.76 -33.51 -6.06
N VAL A 341 21.90 -34.05 -6.94
CA VAL A 341 22.18 -35.30 -7.67
C VAL A 341 22.82 -35.08 -9.05
N GLY A 342 23.19 -33.84 -9.36
CA GLY A 342 23.88 -33.46 -10.60
C GLY A 342 23.01 -33.52 -11.85
N GLU A 343 21.70 -33.26 -11.74
CA GLU A 343 20.82 -33.09 -12.89
C GLU A 343 20.65 -31.59 -13.16
N GLU A 344 20.99 -31.14 -14.37
CA GLU A 344 21.02 -29.71 -14.75
C GLU A 344 19.63 -29.06 -14.72
N SER A 345 19.62 -27.80 -14.28
CA SER A 345 18.44 -26.94 -14.20
C SER A 345 17.90 -26.59 -15.60
N PRO A 346 16.58 -26.38 -15.78
CA PRO A 346 16.03 -25.76 -16.99
C PRO A 346 16.28 -24.25 -17.09
N ILE A 347 16.83 -23.62 -16.06
CA ILE A 347 17.13 -22.17 -16.07
C ILE A 347 18.33 -21.97 -16.99
N PRO A 348 18.22 -21.17 -18.07
CA PRO A 348 19.33 -20.96 -18.99
C PRO A 348 20.52 -20.38 -18.23
N ASP A 349 21.71 -20.90 -18.52
CA ASP A 349 22.98 -20.30 -18.10
C ASP A 349 23.05 -18.86 -18.63
N SER A 350 22.61 -17.89 -17.85
CA SER A 350 23.15 -16.54 -17.97
C SER A 350 24.60 -16.64 -17.50
N GLU A 351 25.53 -16.61 -18.46
CA GLU A 351 26.97 -16.56 -18.21
C GLU A 351 27.28 -15.58 -17.07
N PRO A 352 28.22 -15.91 -16.17
CA PRO A 352 28.64 -14.97 -15.14
C PRO A 352 29.32 -13.80 -15.83
N ALA A 353 28.59 -12.70 -16.03
CA ALA A 353 29.18 -11.44 -16.45
C ALA A 353 30.33 -11.14 -15.48
N GLU A 354 31.54 -11.10 -16.03
CA GLU A 354 32.76 -10.77 -15.31
C GLU A 354 32.53 -9.49 -14.51
N ALA A 355 33.11 -9.45 -13.32
CA ALA A 355 33.01 -8.35 -12.39
C ALA A 355 33.67 -7.09 -12.96
N GLU A 356 33.00 -6.41 -13.88
CA GLU A 356 33.29 -5.02 -14.19
C GLU A 356 32.62 -4.15 -13.12
N THR A 357 33.47 -3.36 -12.48
CA THR A 357 33.16 -2.28 -11.54
C THR A 357 32.27 -1.22 -12.18
N SER A 358 30.98 -1.52 -12.33
CA SER A 358 29.94 -0.51 -12.56
C SER A 358 29.26 -0.19 -11.23
N GLU A 359 29.45 1.05 -10.77
CA GLU A 359 28.98 1.57 -9.50
C GLU A 359 27.45 1.73 -9.38
N ASN A 360 26.64 1.18 -10.29
CA ASN A 360 25.18 1.29 -10.27
C ASN A 360 24.48 -0.08 -10.40
N PRO A 361 24.33 -0.88 -9.32
CA PRO A 361 23.74 -2.22 -9.38
C PRO A 361 22.20 -2.24 -9.22
N VAL A 362 21.51 -1.09 -9.36
CA VAL A 362 20.11 -0.97 -8.90
C VAL A 362 19.08 -1.29 -10.00
N THR A 363 19.40 -1.16 -11.29
CA THR A 363 18.38 -0.88 -12.32
C THR A 363 18.11 -1.93 -13.41
N GLU A 364 18.57 -3.19 -13.33
CA GLU A 364 18.35 -4.12 -14.47
C GLU A 364 17.60 -5.43 -14.19
N THR A 365 17.16 -5.69 -12.96
CA THR A 365 16.33 -6.87 -12.67
C THR A 365 14.94 -6.37 -12.31
N GLY A 366 13.93 -6.64 -13.15
CA GLY A 366 12.51 -6.29 -12.94
C GLY A 366 11.82 -6.96 -11.74
N VAL A 367 12.62 -7.34 -10.74
CA VAL A 367 12.23 -7.95 -9.48
C VAL A 367 11.89 -6.85 -8.48
N ASP A 368 10.62 -6.78 -8.09
CA ASP A 368 10.19 -5.91 -7.01
C ASP A 368 10.55 -6.53 -5.65
N VAL A 369 11.69 -6.10 -5.09
CA VAL A 369 12.10 -6.50 -3.74
C VAL A 369 11.31 -5.71 -2.69
N LEU A 370 10.48 -6.42 -1.91
CA LEU A 370 9.66 -5.89 -0.82
C LEU A 370 10.23 -6.28 0.55
N LEU A 371 11.14 -5.48 1.10
CA LEU A 371 11.75 -5.74 2.41
C LEU A 371 10.99 -5.01 3.53
N SER A 372 10.88 -5.66 4.69
CA SER A 372 10.17 -5.11 5.85
C SER A 372 10.95 -4.03 6.63
N LYS A 373 12.26 -3.91 6.42
CA LYS A 373 13.17 -3.01 7.12
C LYS A 373 14.21 -2.43 6.15
N PRO A 374 14.83 -1.27 6.47
CA PRO A 374 15.89 -0.68 5.65
C PRO A 374 16.98 -1.70 5.32
N ALA A 375 17.45 -1.72 4.08
CA ALA A 375 18.43 -2.70 3.64
C ALA A 375 19.60 -2.03 2.93
N ASN A 376 20.77 -2.65 3.01
CA ASN A 376 21.93 -2.24 2.23
C ASN A 376 21.90 -2.89 0.82
N PRO A 377 22.73 -2.42 -0.13
CA PRO A 377 22.78 -2.97 -1.49
C PRO A 377 23.02 -4.49 -1.53
N GLU A 378 23.87 -5.01 -0.65
CA GLU A 378 24.13 -6.46 -0.55
C GLU A 378 22.89 -7.27 -0.16
N GLN A 379 22.09 -6.79 0.80
CA GLN A 379 20.83 -7.43 1.18
C GLN A 379 19.80 -7.44 0.06
N ILE A 380 19.77 -6.38 -0.75
CA ILE A 380 18.92 -6.32 -1.95
C ILE A 380 19.42 -7.32 -3.00
N ARG A 381 20.73 -7.42 -3.20
CA ARG A 381 21.36 -8.39 -4.12
C ARG A 381 21.03 -9.83 -3.73
N ILE A 382 21.07 -10.15 -2.44
CA ILE A 382 20.69 -11.48 -1.92
C ILE A 382 19.24 -11.82 -2.29
N ALA A 383 18.31 -10.88 -2.15
CA ALA A 383 16.91 -11.10 -2.52
C ALA A 383 16.73 -11.32 -4.03
N LYS A 384 17.40 -10.51 -4.87
CA LYS A 384 17.39 -10.67 -6.34
C LYS A 384 17.95 -12.03 -6.76
N GLN A 385 19.12 -12.40 -6.23
CA GLN A 385 19.74 -13.70 -6.52
C GLN A 385 18.86 -14.88 -6.09
N LEU A 386 18.15 -14.76 -4.95
CA LEU A 386 17.22 -15.78 -4.48
C LEU A 386 16.05 -15.97 -5.45
N GLU A 387 15.54 -14.90 -6.06
CA GLU A 387 14.49 -15.00 -7.07
C GLU A 387 14.97 -15.61 -8.38
N GLU A 388 16.14 -15.19 -8.86
CA GLU A 388 16.70 -15.64 -10.13
C GLU A 388 17.14 -17.11 -10.08
N HIS A 389 17.80 -17.52 -9.00
CA HIS A 389 18.49 -18.81 -8.91
C HIS A 389 17.78 -19.80 -7.97
N GLY A 390 16.71 -19.37 -7.29
CA GLY A 390 15.96 -20.17 -6.32
C GLY A 390 16.66 -20.39 -4.98
N GLY A 391 17.98 -20.19 -4.90
CA GLY A 391 18.77 -20.41 -3.69
C GLY A 391 20.03 -19.57 -3.65
N VAL A 392 20.42 -19.13 -2.45
CA VAL A 392 21.57 -18.26 -2.23
C VAL A 392 22.33 -18.68 -0.97
N LEU A 393 23.67 -18.69 -1.06
CA LEU A 393 24.55 -18.94 0.07
C LEU A 393 25.11 -17.61 0.58
N VAL A 394 24.74 -17.23 1.80
CA VAL A 394 25.16 -15.94 2.40
C VAL A 394 26.26 -16.15 3.45
N GLN A 395 27.50 -15.84 3.08
CA GLN A 395 28.65 -15.86 3.99
C GLN A 395 29.01 -14.43 4.45
N GLY A 396 29.62 -14.31 5.64
CA GLY A 396 29.95 -13.00 6.21
C GLY A 396 30.35 -13.09 7.69
N PRO A 397 31.15 -12.16 8.21
CA PRO A 397 31.58 -12.11 9.61
C PRO A 397 30.42 -12.02 10.62
N PRO A 398 30.60 -12.42 11.90
CA PRO A 398 29.60 -12.19 12.94
C PRO A 398 29.29 -10.70 13.08
N GLY A 399 28.02 -10.35 13.30
CA GLY A 399 27.56 -8.95 13.44
C GLY A 399 27.19 -8.23 12.14
N THR A 400 27.43 -8.82 10.96
CA THR A 400 27.14 -8.22 9.65
C THR A 400 25.66 -8.24 9.22
N GLY A 401 24.73 -8.31 10.18
CA GLY A 401 23.29 -8.21 9.88
C GLY A 401 22.69 -9.43 9.16
N LYS A 402 23.26 -10.63 9.28
CA LYS A 402 22.67 -11.87 8.71
C LYS A 402 21.26 -12.14 9.22
N THR A 403 21.06 -12.06 10.54
CA THR A 403 19.74 -12.26 11.16
C THR A 403 18.74 -11.21 10.69
N HIS A 404 19.22 -9.98 10.46
CA HIS A 404 18.42 -8.92 9.88
C HIS A 404 18.04 -9.22 8.41
N THR A 405 18.99 -9.74 7.64
CA THR A 405 18.79 -10.20 6.26
C THR A 405 17.72 -11.29 6.21
N ILE A 406 17.76 -12.28 7.11
CA ILE A 406 16.73 -13.32 7.22
C ILE A 406 15.35 -12.71 7.48
N GLY A 407 15.25 -11.76 8.43
CA GLY A 407 13.98 -11.08 8.71
C GLY A 407 13.41 -10.34 7.50
N ASN A 408 14.28 -9.66 6.74
CA ASN A 408 13.90 -8.96 5.51
C ASN A 408 13.47 -9.91 4.39
N LEU A 409 14.17 -11.03 4.21
CA LEU A 409 13.79 -12.07 3.25
C LEU A 409 12.46 -12.74 3.62
N ILE A 410 12.18 -12.95 4.91
CA ILE A 410 10.87 -13.45 5.37
C ILE A 410 9.77 -12.50 4.93
N GLY A 411 9.94 -11.19 5.15
CA GLY A 411 8.96 -10.18 4.71
C GLY A 411 8.71 -10.23 3.21
N HIS A 412 9.78 -10.34 2.42
CA HIS A 412 9.71 -10.42 0.96
C HIS A 412 9.01 -11.69 0.46
N LEU A 413 9.38 -12.86 0.98
CA LEU A 413 8.77 -14.13 0.59
C LEU A 413 7.29 -14.19 0.99
N LEU A 414 6.94 -13.64 2.16
CA LEU A 414 5.54 -13.53 2.59
C LEU A 414 4.73 -12.59 1.68
N ALA A 415 5.32 -11.48 1.21
CA ALA A 415 4.67 -10.57 0.27
C ALA A 415 4.35 -11.26 -1.08
N GLN A 416 5.08 -12.32 -1.43
CA GLN A 416 4.82 -13.18 -2.60
C GLN A 416 3.80 -14.29 -2.32
N GLY A 417 3.25 -14.38 -1.10
CA GLY A 417 2.34 -15.43 -0.70
C GLY A 417 3.02 -16.78 -0.41
N LYS A 418 4.34 -16.82 -0.24
CA LYS A 418 5.09 -18.06 0.05
C LYS A 418 5.07 -18.38 1.55
N SER A 419 5.01 -19.67 1.88
CA SER A 419 5.26 -20.16 3.24
C SER A 419 6.76 -20.28 3.51
N VAL A 420 7.22 -19.83 4.68
CA VAL A 420 8.65 -19.84 5.03
C VAL A 420 8.91 -20.72 6.24
N LEU A 421 9.78 -21.72 6.10
CA LEU A 421 10.30 -22.51 7.21
C LEU A 421 11.71 -22.02 7.57
N VAL A 422 11.90 -21.61 8.81
CA VAL A 422 13.22 -21.18 9.32
C VAL A 422 13.77 -22.24 10.26
N THR A 423 14.90 -22.82 9.88
CA THR A 423 15.61 -23.84 10.67
C THR A 423 16.90 -23.28 11.25
N SER A 424 17.26 -23.67 12.48
CA SER A 424 18.48 -23.28 13.16
C SER A 424 18.98 -24.42 14.05
N HIS A 425 20.29 -24.47 14.31
CA HIS A 425 20.89 -25.41 15.26
C HIS A 425 20.56 -25.03 16.73
N THR A 426 20.08 -23.81 17.01
CA THR A 426 19.70 -23.39 18.37
C THR A 426 18.39 -22.60 18.38
N THR A 427 17.56 -22.85 19.38
CA THR A 427 16.33 -22.09 19.72
C THR A 427 16.61 -20.61 19.97
N LYS A 428 17.73 -20.26 20.60
CA LYS A 428 18.13 -18.86 20.82
C LYS A 428 18.26 -18.07 19.51
N ALA A 429 18.82 -18.67 18.46
CA ALA A 429 18.93 -18.01 17.17
C ALA A 429 17.56 -17.81 16.49
N LEU A 430 16.63 -18.77 16.63
CA LEU A 430 15.25 -18.60 16.13
C LEU A 430 14.51 -17.47 16.85
N ARG A 431 14.67 -17.37 18.18
CA ARG A 431 14.15 -16.22 18.95
C ARG A 431 14.71 -14.91 18.42
N MET A 432 16.00 -14.87 18.09
CA MET A 432 16.62 -13.66 17.54
C MET A 432 16.08 -13.31 16.15
N VAL A 433 15.88 -14.29 15.27
CA VAL A 433 15.21 -14.07 13.97
C VAL A 433 13.81 -13.49 14.17
N ARG A 434 13.00 -14.06 15.08
CA ARG A 434 11.66 -13.55 15.40
C ARG A 434 11.65 -12.09 15.86
N HIS A 435 12.65 -11.67 16.65
CA HIS A 435 12.81 -10.26 17.03
C HIS A 435 13.11 -9.34 15.83
N HIS A 436 13.80 -9.85 14.82
CA HIS A 436 14.10 -9.08 13.60
C HIS A 436 12.92 -8.98 12.64
N ILE A 437 11.88 -9.80 12.78
CA ILE A 437 10.61 -9.67 12.06
C ILE A 437 9.82 -8.48 12.64
N VAL A 438 9.15 -7.70 11.79
CA VAL A 438 8.32 -6.56 12.19
C VAL A 438 7.10 -6.99 12.99
N SER A 439 6.61 -6.14 13.89
CA SER A 439 5.50 -6.44 14.83
C SER A 439 4.26 -6.96 14.13
N GLU A 440 4.00 -6.49 12.93
CA GLU A 440 2.81 -6.77 12.14
C GLU A 440 2.84 -8.19 11.55
N LEU A 441 4.03 -8.75 11.32
CA LEU A 441 4.22 -10.10 10.77
C LEU A 441 4.54 -11.15 11.85
N ARG A 442 4.97 -10.74 13.04
CA ARG A 442 5.26 -11.66 14.16
C ARG A 442 4.10 -12.59 14.55
N PRO A 443 2.83 -12.16 14.54
CA PRO A 443 1.71 -13.05 14.83
C PRO A 443 1.55 -14.17 13.80
N LEU A 444 2.11 -14.02 12.59
CA LEU A 444 2.09 -15.06 11.55
C LEU A 444 3.17 -16.13 11.75
N CYS A 445 4.08 -15.93 12.70
CA CYS A 445 5.22 -16.80 12.93
C CYS A 445 4.89 -17.84 14.02
N VAL A 446 4.85 -19.12 13.64
CA VAL A 446 4.68 -20.25 14.56
C VAL A 446 6.06 -20.86 14.86
N SER A 447 6.41 -20.98 16.15
CA SER A 447 7.64 -21.66 16.59
C SER A 447 7.32 -23.08 17.04
N VAL A 448 7.98 -24.08 16.43
CA VAL A 448 7.70 -25.51 16.66
C VAL A 448 8.64 -26.14 17.71
N LEU A 449 9.67 -25.41 18.19
CA LEU A 449 10.75 -25.98 19.01
C LEU A 449 10.70 -25.65 20.51
N GLU A 450 9.72 -24.88 21.00
CA GLU A 450 9.63 -24.58 22.45
C GLU A 450 8.85 -25.68 23.18
N SER A 451 8.96 -25.71 24.52
CA SER A 451 8.13 -26.54 25.40
C SER A 451 6.67 -26.52 24.91
N ASP A 452 6.01 -27.69 24.85
CA ASP A 452 4.75 -27.84 24.11
C ASP A 452 3.67 -26.83 24.54
N LEU A 453 3.68 -26.39 25.80
CA LEU A 453 2.75 -25.37 26.32
C LEU A 453 3.05 -23.95 25.84
N ASP A 454 4.30 -23.52 25.80
CA ASP A 454 4.64 -22.17 25.33
C ASP A 454 4.48 -22.09 23.81
N SER A 455 4.87 -23.14 23.08
CA SER A 455 4.58 -23.30 21.65
C SER A 455 3.07 -23.23 21.37
N ARG A 456 2.23 -23.87 22.19
CA ARG A 456 0.76 -23.82 22.06
C ARG A 456 0.17 -22.46 22.36
N LYS A 457 0.52 -21.83 23.48
CA LYS A 457 0.05 -20.48 23.79
C LYS A 457 0.40 -19.50 22.68
N GLN A 458 1.59 -19.67 22.09
CA GLN A 458 2.01 -18.88 20.94
C GLN A 458 1.19 -19.20 19.68
N LEU A 459 0.90 -20.48 19.41
CA LEU A 459 0.07 -20.89 18.29
C LEU A 459 -1.38 -20.41 18.44
N GLU A 460 -1.99 -20.57 19.62
CA GLU A 460 -3.32 -20.06 19.95
C GLU A 460 -3.38 -18.54 19.82
N SER A 461 -2.38 -17.82 20.33
CA SER A 461 -2.29 -16.36 20.18
C SER A 461 -2.11 -15.94 18.73
N ALA A 462 -1.28 -16.65 17.96
CA ALA A 462 -1.08 -16.43 16.53
C ALA A 462 -2.37 -16.66 15.75
N VAL A 463 -3.04 -17.80 15.94
CA VAL A 463 -4.31 -18.15 15.31
C VAL A 463 -5.40 -17.17 15.71
N GLY A 464 -5.49 -16.79 16.99
CA GLY A 464 -6.43 -15.79 17.47
C GLY A 464 -6.23 -14.43 16.79
N SER A 465 -4.97 -13.98 16.69
CA SER A 465 -4.62 -12.73 16.00
C SER A 465 -4.91 -12.78 14.48
N ILE A 466 -4.63 -13.93 13.85
CA ILE A 466 -4.94 -14.17 12.43
C ILE A 466 -6.45 -14.14 12.19
N ALA A 467 -7.23 -14.84 13.04
CA ALA A 467 -8.68 -14.87 12.96
C ALA A 467 -9.30 -13.50 13.21
N GLU A 468 -8.80 -12.74 14.20
CA GLU A 468 -9.23 -11.36 14.46
C GLU A 468 -8.96 -10.46 13.25
N ARG A 469 -7.77 -10.57 12.63
CA ARG A 469 -7.43 -9.82 11.42
C ARG A 469 -8.30 -10.21 10.23
N LEU A 470 -8.49 -11.50 9.97
CA LEU A 470 -9.37 -12.02 8.91
C LEU A 470 -10.83 -11.59 9.11
N SER A 471 -11.29 -11.49 10.36
CA SER A 471 -12.65 -11.05 10.67
C SER A 471 -12.85 -9.54 10.51
N ARG A 472 -11.80 -8.73 10.68
CA ARG A 472 -11.88 -7.26 10.56
C ARG A 472 -11.49 -6.73 9.17
N ALA A 473 -10.65 -7.46 8.44
CA ALA A 473 -10.11 -6.99 7.18
C ALA A 473 -11.02 -7.37 6.00
N ASP A 474 -11.44 -6.37 5.22
CA ASP A 474 -11.97 -6.59 3.88
C ASP A 474 -10.80 -6.77 2.91
N ALA A 475 -10.73 -7.95 2.27
CA ALA A 475 -9.69 -8.27 1.29
C ALA A 475 -9.61 -7.23 0.17
N LYS A 476 -10.76 -6.67 -0.27
CA LYS A 476 -10.78 -5.65 -1.32
C LYS A 476 -10.16 -4.33 -0.85
N ALA A 477 -10.42 -3.94 0.39
CA ALA A 477 -9.85 -2.72 0.97
C ALA A 477 -8.32 -2.84 1.10
N LEU A 478 -7.82 -3.99 1.57
CA LEU A 478 -6.38 -4.25 1.67
C LEU A 478 -5.70 -4.28 0.30
N GLU A 479 -6.34 -4.85 -0.72
CA GLU A 479 -5.78 -4.86 -2.08
C GLU A 479 -5.70 -3.45 -2.69
N LEU A 480 -6.70 -2.60 -2.40
CA LEU A 480 -6.70 -1.21 -2.84
C LEU A 480 -5.61 -0.38 -2.13
N GLU A 481 -5.41 -0.62 -0.83
CA GLU A 481 -4.33 -0.01 -0.07
C GLU A 481 -2.94 -0.46 -0.58
N ALA A 482 -2.78 -1.76 -0.88
CA ALA A 482 -1.55 -2.29 -1.47
C ALA A 482 -1.21 -1.60 -2.79
N LYS A 483 -2.18 -1.47 -3.71
CA LYS A 483 -2.01 -0.76 -4.99
C LYS A 483 -1.65 0.71 -4.81
N LYS A 484 -2.23 1.38 -3.80
CA LYS A 484 -1.89 2.78 -3.48
C LYS A 484 -0.43 2.89 -2.99
N CYS A 485 -0.01 2.01 -2.09
CA CYS A 485 1.36 1.98 -1.59
C CYS A 485 2.37 1.64 -2.70
N GLU A 486 2.02 0.72 -3.59
CA GLU A 486 2.84 0.35 -4.76
C GLU A 486 3.06 1.54 -5.70
N ALA A 487 1.98 2.28 -6.04
CA ALA A 487 2.08 3.48 -6.87
C ALA A 487 2.93 4.58 -6.21
N GLN A 488 2.76 4.80 -4.90
CA GLN A 488 3.58 5.75 -4.15
C GLN A 488 5.06 5.35 -4.13
N ARG A 489 5.34 4.05 -3.96
CA ARG A 489 6.70 3.53 -3.97
C ARG A 489 7.36 3.76 -5.32
N HIS A 490 6.64 3.50 -6.42
CA HIS A 490 7.15 3.70 -7.76
C HIS A 490 7.51 5.18 -8.04
N ASP A 491 6.64 6.12 -7.66
CA ASP A 491 6.92 7.56 -7.78
C ASP A 491 8.14 8.01 -6.96
N LEU A 492 8.27 7.49 -5.73
CA LEU A 492 9.42 7.78 -4.88
C LEU A 492 10.73 7.22 -5.43
N LEU A 493 10.72 6.00 -5.97
CA LEU A 493 11.90 5.40 -6.59
C LEU A 493 12.34 6.18 -7.82
N LYS A 494 11.40 6.58 -8.68
CA LYS A 494 11.67 7.40 -9.86
C LYS A 494 12.30 8.76 -9.48
N LYS A 495 11.72 9.47 -8.51
CA LYS A 495 12.27 10.74 -8.00
C LYS A 495 13.66 10.57 -7.42
N LEU A 496 13.90 9.47 -6.72
CA LEU A 496 15.19 9.18 -6.11
C LEU A 496 16.26 8.90 -7.17
N GLU A 497 15.90 8.24 -8.27
CA GLU A 497 16.78 8.04 -9.43
C GLU A 497 17.08 9.36 -10.15
N GLU A 498 16.06 10.18 -10.40
CA GLU A 498 16.22 11.53 -10.99
C GLU A 498 17.18 12.39 -10.17
N LEU A 499 17.00 12.44 -8.84
CA LEU A 499 17.86 13.21 -7.94
C LEU A 499 19.29 12.66 -7.88
N ARG A 500 19.47 11.33 -7.95
CA ARG A 500 20.81 10.72 -8.03
C ARG A 500 21.52 11.08 -9.32
N ASN A 501 20.82 11.07 -10.44
CA ASN A 501 21.37 11.47 -11.73
C ASN A 501 21.75 12.95 -11.72
N GLN A 502 20.89 13.83 -11.20
CA GLN A 502 21.21 15.26 -11.04
C GLN A 502 22.44 15.48 -10.15
N LEU A 503 22.57 14.74 -9.04
CA LEU A 503 23.73 14.84 -8.16
C LEU A 503 25.00 14.32 -8.82
N SER A 504 24.90 13.25 -9.60
CA SER A 504 26.01 12.72 -10.40
C SER A 504 26.45 13.71 -11.47
N GLU A 505 25.50 14.32 -12.20
CA GLU A 505 25.77 15.35 -13.20
C GLU A 505 26.42 16.58 -12.56
N ALA A 506 25.87 17.09 -11.46
CA ALA A 506 26.44 18.24 -10.75
C ALA A 506 27.88 17.97 -10.27
N ARG A 507 28.16 16.76 -9.77
CA ARG A 507 29.52 16.36 -9.39
C ARG A 507 30.43 16.18 -10.60
N ALA A 508 29.91 15.69 -11.72
CA ALA A 508 30.67 15.57 -12.97
C ALA A 508 31.03 16.95 -13.53
N ASP A 509 30.12 17.93 -13.43
CA ASP A 509 30.33 19.29 -13.92
C ASP A 509 31.47 20.03 -13.19
N GLU A 510 31.81 19.66 -11.95
CA GLU A 510 33.01 20.19 -11.26
C GLU A 510 34.32 19.82 -11.97
N TYR A 511 34.34 18.71 -12.72
CA TYR A 511 35.52 18.17 -13.39
C TYR A 511 35.41 18.17 -14.92
N ARG A 512 34.21 18.41 -15.46
CA ARG A 512 33.98 18.41 -16.90
C ARG A 512 34.77 19.54 -17.56
N GLU A 513 35.64 19.16 -18.49
CA GLU A 513 36.52 20.11 -19.17
C GLU A 513 35.72 21.11 -20.01
N VAL A 514 36.08 22.38 -19.90
CA VAL A 514 35.57 23.46 -20.74
C VAL A 514 36.42 23.54 -22.00
N ALA A 515 35.88 23.07 -23.12
CA ALA A 515 36.54 23.14 -24.43
C ALA A 515 36.25 24.48 -25.11
N LEU A 516 37.29 25.30 -25.30
CA LEU A 516 37.23 26.61 -25.96
C LEU A 516 38.28 26.66 -27.06
N ALA A 517 37.85 26.85 -28.31
CA ALA A 517 38.72 26.96 -29.49
C ALA A 517 39.79 25.83 -29.58
N GLY A 518 39.39 24.59 -29.30
CA GLY A 518 40.27 23.41 -29.36
C GLY A 518 41.19 23.21 -28.15
N LYS A 519 41.15 24.10 -27.16
CA LYS A 519 41.87 23.94 -25.88
C LYS A 519 40.91 23.51 -24.79
N HIS A 520 41.33 22.52 -24.02
CA HIS A 520 40.56 21.96 -22.93
C HIS A 520 41.08 22.54 -21.61
N TRP A 521 40.17 23.01 -20.77
CA TRP A 521 40.49 23.58 -19.48
C TRP A 521 39.66 22.89 -18.41
N SER A 522 40.30 22.45 -17.32
CA SER A 522 39.52 22.13 -16.12
C SER A 522 38.86 23.43 -15.61
N PRO A 523 37.63 23.38 -15.05
CA PRO A 523 36.98 24.56 -14.49
C PRO A 523 37.87 25.34 -13.50
N ALA A 524 38.64 24.61 -12.68
CA ALA A 524 39.58 25.19 -11.72
C ALA A 524 40.76 25.92 -12.38
N ASP A 525 41.31 25.39 -13.46
CA ASP A 525 42.40 26.04 -14.20
C ASP A 525 41.88 27.25 -15.00
N ALA A 526 40.69 27.14 -15.61
CA ALA A 526 40.04 28.26 -16.28
C ALA A 526 39.79 29.43 -15.32
N ALA A 527 39.24 29.16 -14.13
CA ALA A 527 39.01 30.17 -13.10
C ALA A 527 40.32 30.81 -12.61
N ARG A 528 41.38 30.02 -12.38
CA ARG A 528 42.70 30.54 -12.01
C ARG A 528 43.28 31.45 -13.09
N LYS A 529 43.16 31.09 -14.36
CA LYS A 529 43.66 31.88 -15.50
C LYS A 529 42.92 33.22 -15.62
N VAL A 530 41.59 33.21 -15.56
CA VAL A 530 40.78 34.45 -15.61
C VAL A 530 41.13 35.40 -14.44
N ALA A 531 41.35 34.85 -13.25
CA ALA A 531 41.74 35.66 -12.09
C ALA A 531 43.13 36.29 -12.25
N GLN A 532 44.10 35.57 -12.82
CA GLN A 532 45.47 36.06 -13.04
C GLN A 532 45.56 37.10 -14.16
N GLU A 533 44.81 36.93 -15.25
CA GLU A 533 44.92 37.79 -16.45
C GLU A 533 43.92 38.97 -16.46
N LYS A 534 43.19 39.18 -15.34
CA LYS A 534 42.14 40.20 -15.22
C LYS A 534 42.63 41.62 -15.53
N GLU A 535 43.83 41.99 -15.09
CA GLU A 535 44.37 43.34 -15.33
C GLU A 535 44.68 43.61 -16.81
N PHE A 536 44.98 42.56 -17.58
CA PHE A 536 45.37 42.66 -18.99
C PHE A 536 44.17 42.67 -19.95
N TYR A 537 43.14 41.86 -19.66
CA TYR A 537 41.97 41.68 -20.54
C TYR A 537 40.67 42.29 -19.99
N GLY A 538 40.72 42.95 -18.83
CA GLY A 538 39.56 43.57 -18.19
C GLY A 538 38.96 44.78 -18.92
N TRP A 539 39.54 45.19 -20.05
CA TRP A 539 39.03 46.26 -20.91
C TRP A 539 37.89 45.81 -21.83
N VAL A 540 37.63 44.51 -21.97
CA VAL A 540 36.50 43.98 -22.77
C VAL A 540 35.21 44.11 -21.94
N PRO A 541 34.27 45.01 -22.31
CA PRO A 541 33.03 45.20 -21.57
C PRO A 541 32.10 44.00 -21.75
N GLY A 542 31.38 43.60 -20.68
CA GLY A 542 30.40 42.52 -20.72
C GLY A 542 29.01 42.97 -21.21
N PRO A 543 28.16 42.04 -21.72
CA PRO A 543 28.29 40.58 -21.64
C PRO A 543 28.85 39.93 -22.92
N VAL A 544 29.81 39.01 -22.75
CA VAL A 544 30.32 38.14 -23.83
C VAL A 544 29.50 36.85 -23.83
N ALA A 545 29.06 36.38 -25.00
CA ALA A 545 28.33 35.11 -25.12
C ALA A 545 29.21 33.94 -24.66
N ALA A 546 28.67 33.09 -23.77
CA ALA A 546 29.40 31.96 -23.22
C ALA A 546 29.76 30.94 -24.33
N VAL A 547 31.03 30.51 -24.35
CA VAL A 547 31.53 29.42 -25.22
C VAL A 547 31.48 29.72 -26.74
N ALA A 548 31.15 30.95 -27.14
CA ALA A 548 31.16 31.33 -28.55
C ALA A 548 32.62 31.50 -29.04
N PRO A 549 33.00 30.94 -30.21
CA PRO A 549 34.25 31.29 -30.86
C PRO A 549 34.23 32.78 -31.25
N LEU A 550 35.41 33.39 -31.42
CA LEU A 550 35.49 34.72 -32.00
C LEU A 550 34.77 34.68 -33.36
N PRO A 551 33.81 35.58 -33.63
CA PRO A 551 32.98 35.50 -34.85
C PRO A 551 33.80 35.69 -36.13
N LEU A 552 35.04 36.18 -36.01
CA LEU A 552 35.97 36.38 -37.11
C LEU A 552 37.19 35.48 -36.94
N SER A 553 37.62 34.82 -38.01
CA SER A 553 38.91 34.15 -38.09
C SER A 553 40.06 35.17 -38.06
N SER A 554 41.28 34.71 -37.78
CA SER A 554 42.46 35.59 -37.78
C SER A 554 42.68 36.31 -39.12
N GLN A 555 42.31 35.66 -40.23
CA GLN A 555 42.44 36.22 -41.56
C GLN A 555 41.36 37.28 -41.82
N GLU A 556 40.11 36.99 -41.48
CA GLU A 556 39.00 37.95 -41.57
C GLU A 556 39.22 39.16 -40.65
N LEU A 557 39.82 38.96 -39.48
CA LEU A 557 40.18 40.04 -38.57
C LEU A 557 41.25 40.95 -39.19
N THR A 558 42.23 40.35 -39.85
CA THR A 558 43.26 41.09 -40.60
C THR A 558 42.64 41.85 -41.77
N ASP A 559 41.72 41.22 -42.50
CA ASP A 559 41.00 41.86 -43.61
C ASP A 559 40.11 43.01 -43.11
N LEU A 560 39.43 42.87 -41.96
CA LEU A 560 38.64 43.94 -41.33
C LEU A 560 39.51 45.16 -40.96
N TYR A 561 40.70 44.93 -40.40
CA TYR A 561 41.61 46.05 -40.13
C TYR A 561 42.19 46.65 -41.42
N ARG A 562 42.33 45.87 -42.49
CA ARG A 562 42.75 46.35 -43.81
C ARG A 562 41.64 47.15 -44.51
N THR A 563 40.38 46.77 -44.37
CA THR A 563 39.24 47.48 -44.97
C THR A 563 39.11 48.91 -44.46
N ASN A 564 39.44 49.16 -43.18
CA ASN A 564 39.51 50.51 -42.61
C ASN A 564 40.49 51.46 -43.33
N VAL A 565 41.41 50.93 -44.13
CA VAL A 565 42.37 51.72 -44.93
C VAL A 565 42.04 51.72 -46.42
N SER A 566 41.36 50.68 -46.92
CA SER A 566 41.17 50.44 -48.36
C SER A 566 39.79 50.81 -48.90
N LEU A 567 38.77 50.89 -48.06
CA LEU A 567 37.44 51.39 -48.43
C LEU A 567 37.32 52.86 -48.08
N SER A 568 36.90 53.66 -49.05
CA SER A 568 36.57 55.06 -48.82
C SER A 568 35.11 55.22 -48.35
N ALA A 569 34.77 56.39 -47.80
CA ALA A 569 33.40 56.67 -47.36
C ALA A 569 32.37 56.61 -48.51
N GLU A 570 32.80 56.85 -49.76
CA GLU A 570 31.94 56.71 -50.94
C GLU A 570 31.68 55.24 -51.27
N ASP A 571 32.67 54.36 -51.12
CA ASP A 571 32.50 52.92 -51.34
C ASP A 571 31.57 52.29 -50.30
N GLU A 572 31.69 52.69 -49.03
CA GLU A 572 30.78 52.25 -47.97
C GLU A 572 29.32 52.68 -48.24
N ALA A 573 29.12 53.91 -48.73
CA ALA A 573 27.79 54.40 -49.09
C ALA A 573 27.19 53.62 -50.27
N ALA A 574 28.01 53.26 -51.27
CA ALA A 574 27.56 52.45 -52.41
C ALA A 574 27.24 51.01 -52.01
N LEU A 575 28.06 50.40 -51.15
CA LEU A 575 27.86 49.03 -50.64
C LEU A 575 26.70 48.91 -49.65
N ALA A 576 26.36 50.00 -48.96
CA ALA A 576 25.17 50.07 -48.10
C ALA A 576 23.85 50.19 -48.88
N GLY A 577 23.92 50.40 -50.21
CA GLY A 577 22.75 50.37 -51.09
C GLY A 577 22.13 48.98 -51.18
N ALA A 578 20.81 48.89 -51.20
CA ALA A 578 20.10 47.62 -51.34
C ALA A 578 20.31 47.04 -52.76
N LEU A 579 20.92 45.85 -52.83
CA LEU A 579 20.99 45.06 -54.05
C LEU A 579 19.70 44.21 -54.15
N PRO A 580 18.94 44.29 -55.26
CA PRO A 580 17.74 43.46 -55.43
C PRO A 580 18.12 41.98 -55.54
N GLU A 581 17.29 41.08 -55.00
CA GLU A 581 17.53 39.66 -55.16
C GLU A 581 17.26 39.22 -56.61
N MET A 582 17.90 38.14 -57.05
CA MET A 582 17.79 37.66 -58.44
C MET A 582 16.35 37.36 -58.87
N HIS A 583 15.47 37.02 -57.92
CA HIS A 583 14.07 36.72 -58.18
C HIS A 583 13.18 37.98 -58.24
N ASP A 584 13.67 39.12 -57.73
CA ASP A 584 13.02 40.43 -57.83
C ASP A 584 13.33 41.10 -59.18
N LEU A 585 14.34 40.61 -59.90
CA LEU A 585 14.64 41.05 -61.24
C LEU A 585 13.61 40.46 -62.21
N PRO A 586 12.96 41.28 -63.04
CA PRO A 586 11.97 40.79 -64.00
C PRO A 586 12.63 39.81 -64.96
N ARG A 587 11.89 38.77 -65.35
CA ARG A 587 12.37 37.88 -66.42
C ARG A 587 12.49 38.69 -67.72
N PRO A 588 13.40 38.32 -68.64
CA PRO A 588 13.61 39.09 -69.87
C PRO A 588 12.31 39.33 -70.66
N GLU A 589 11.41 38.35 -70.69
CA GLU A 589 10.11 38.45 -71.36
C GLU A 589 9.17 39.46 -70.67
N ASP A 590 9.10 39.44 -69.33
CA ASP A 590 8.26 40.35 -68.53
C ASP A 590 8.79 41.80 -68.61
N PHE A 591 10.10 41.96 -68.68
CA PHE A 591 10.74 43.25 -68.89
C PHE A 591 10.42 43.82 -70.28
N ASP A 592 10.53 43.00 -71.33
CA ASP A 592 10.23 43.42 -72.70
C ASP A 592 8.74 43.76 -72.89
N ALA A 593 7.85 43.00 -72.24
CA ALA A 593 6.42 43.31 -72.16
C ALA A 593 6.16 44.64 -71.45
N SER A 594 6.81 44.89 -70.31
CA SER A 594 6.69 46.14 -69.55
C SER A 594 7.21 47.36 -70.33
N VAL A 595 8.31 47.20 -71.06
CA VAL A 595 8.85 48.23 -71.96
C VAL A 595 7.90 48.51 -73.12
N SER A 596 7.30 47.46 -73.70
CA SER A 596 6.32 47.57 -74.77
C SER A 596 5.04 48.29 -74.32
N GLU A 597 4.50 47.94 -73.16
CA GLU A 597 3.32 48.60 -72.59
C GLU A 597 3.60 50.06 -72.23
N ARG A 598 4.76 50.36 -71.64
CA ARG A 598 5.18 51.75 -71.39
C ARG A 598 5.26 52.55 -72.70
N ASN A 599 5.78 51.95 -73.77
CA ASN A 599 5.86 52.61 -75.07
C ASN A 599 4.46 52.84 -75.67
N ARG A 600 3.52 51.91 -75.49
CA ARG A 600 2.12 52.08 -75.90
C ARG A 600 1.43 53.19 -75.11
N LEU A 601 1.50 53.18 -73.78
CA LEU A 601 0.89 54.19 -72.91
C LEU A 601 1.43 55.59 -73.20
N ARG A 602 2.71 55.71 -73.56
CA ARG A 602 3.32 56.98 -73.99
C ARG A 602 2.76 57.52 -75.31
N MET A 603 2.11 56.69 -76.12
CA MET A 603 1.44 57.08 -77.37
C MET A 603 -0.06 57.37 -77.18
N GLU A 604 -0.64 57.06 -76.01
CA GLU A 604 -2.03 57.39 -75.68
C GLU A 604 -2.16 58.85 -75.20
N ASP A 605 -3.34 59.44 -75.39
CA ASP A 605 -3.66 60.80 -74.93
C ASP A 605 -4.02 60.77 -73.44
N LEU A 606 -3.04 61.11 -72.60
CA LEU A 606 -3.17 61.10 -71.15
C LEU A 606 -3.88 62.35 -70.59
N ASP A 607 -4.23 63.33 -71.44
CA ASP A 607 -4.87 64.59 -71.03
C ASP A 607 -6.40 64.56 -71.12
N PHE A 608 -7.01 63.39 -71.38
CA PHE A 608 -8.46 63.25 -71.47
C PHE A 608 -9.17 63.71 -70.19
N ARG A 609 -9.90 64.84 -70.22
CA ARG A 609 -10.58 65.47 -69.04
C ARG A 609 -9.63 66.05 -67.98
N SER A 610 -8.51 66.64 -68.40
CA SER A 610 -7.60 67.42 -67.55
C SER A 610 -8.25 68.62 -66.83
N ASP A 611 -9.51 68.97 -67.13
CA ASP A 611 -10.31 69.93 -66.36
C ASP A 611 -10.70 69.42 -64.95
N LEU A 612 -10.62 68.11 -64.72
CA LEU A 612 -11.06 67.45 -63.49
C LEU A 612 -9.92 67.05 -62.52
N TRP A 613 -8.66 67.20 -62.92
CA TRP A 613 -7.49 66.83 -62.12
C TRP A 613 -6.28 67.72 -62.43
N GLN A 614 -5.31 67.80 -61.51
CA GLN A 614 -4.05 68.51 -61.73
C GLN A 614 -2.92 67.55 -62.11
N SER A 615 -2.25 67.79 -63.25
CA SER A 615 -1.21 66.90 -63.78
C SER A 615 0.10 66.87 -62.97
N ASP A 616 0.27 67.78 -61.99
CA ASP A 616 1.51 67.97 -61.22
C ASP A 616 1.42 67.51 -59.75
N VAL A 617 0.35 66.78 -59.36
CA VAL A 617 0.29 66.20 -58.01
C VAL A 617 1.31 65.05 -57.93
N PRO A 618 2.28 65.07 -56.99
CA PRO A 618 3.24 63.99 -56.85
C PRO A 618 2.47 62.70 -56.52
N LEU A 619 2.44 61.80 -57.49
CA LEU A 619 1.80 60.50 -57.38
C LEU A 619 2.48 59.75 -56.22
N GLY A 620 1.70 59.40 -55.20
CA GLY A 620 2.13 58.49 -54.16
C GLY A 620 2.42 57.08 -54.68
N THR A 621 2.58 56.13 -53.76
CA THR A 621 2.81 54.72 -54.11
C THR A 621 1.67 54.14 -54.97
N THR A 622 1.95 53.09 -55.76
CA THR A 622 0.94 52.41 -56.59
C THR A 622 -0.29 51.98 -55.77
N ASP A 623 -0.07 51.60 -54.51
CA ASP A 623 -1.12 51.20 -53.56
C ASP A 623 -2.07 52.35 -53.19
N GLU A 624 -1.55 53.58 -53.09
CA GLU A 624 -2.36 54.77 -52.85
C GLU A 624 -3.26 55.07 -54.06
N PHE A 625 -2.78 54.78 -55.27
CA PHE A 625 -3.55 54.90 -56.50
C PHE A 625 -4.69 53.89 -56.58
N GLU A 626 -4.40 52.61 -56.30
CA GLU A 626 -5.43 51.57 -56.25
C GLU A 626 -6.49 51.88 -55.18
N SER A 627 -6.05 52.37 -54.02
CA SER A 627 -6.94 52.78 -52.92
C SER A 627 -7.83 53.95 -53.32
N LEU A 628 -7.29 54.97 -54.02
CA LEU A 628 -8.07 56.11 -54.50
C LEU A 628 -9.13 55.69 -55.52
N ILE A 629 -8.79 54.81 -56.46
CA ILE A 629 -9.74 54.27 -57.45
C ILE A 629 -10.86 53.49 -56.75
N ALA A 630 -10.54 52.67 -55.75
CA ALA A 630 -11.53 51.94 -54.97
C ALA A 630 -12.48 52.90 -54.22
N ASN A 631 -11.93 53.91 -53.56
CA ASN A 631 -12.72 54.90 -52.81
C ASN A 631 -13.64 55.74 -53.71
N LEU A 632 -13.17 56.13 -54.90
CA LEU A 632 -14.00 56.85 -55.88
C LEU A 632 -15.14 55.98 -56.41
N THR A 633 -14.85 54.70 -56.67
CA THR A 633 -15.88 53.74 -57.11
C THR A 633 -16.96 53.58 -56.05
N GLN A 634 -16.57 53.47 -54.78
CA GLN A 634 -17.51 53.38 -53.66
C GLN A 634 -18.29 54.68 -53.43
N ALA A 635 -17.65 55.84 -53.58
CA ALA A 635 -18.31 57.14 -53.38
C ALA A 635 -19.43 57.39 -54.39
N VAL A 636 -19.29 56.89 -55.63
CA VAL A 636 -20.30 57.06 -56.70
C VAL A 636 -21.44 56.04 -56.59
N GLU A 637 -21.27 54.95 -55.85
CA GLU A 637 -22.28 53.88 -55.69
C GLU A 637 -23.67 54.41 -55.25
N PRO A 638 -23.80 55.29 -54.23
CA PRO A 638 -25.09 55.87 -53.81
C PRO A 638 -25.79 56.70 -54.91
N LEU A 639 -25.03 57.25 -55.86
CA LEU A 639 -25.55 58.05 -56.98
C LEU A 639 -25.92 57.19 -58.20
N SER A 640 -25.41 55.96 -58.27
CA SER A 640 -25.61 55.04 -59.40
C SER A 640 -26.90 54.21 -59.31
N GLY A 641 -27.55 54.19 -58.14
CA GLY A 641 -28.77 53.43 -57.89
C GLY A 641 -30.05 54.05 -58.45
N ASN A 642 -31.06 53.21 -58.72
CA ASN A 642 -32.40 53.63 -59.18
C ASN A 642 -33.28 54.27 -58.08
N ASP A 643 -32.78 54.41 -56.86
CA ASP A 643 -33.51 54.95 -55.71
C ASP A 643 -33.55 56.48 -55.73
N LYS A 644 -34.56 57.04 -56.40
CA LYS A 644 -34.70 58.50 -56.61
C LYS A 644 -34.71 59.33 -55.31
N TRP A 645 -35.15 58.75 -54.18
CA TRP A 645 -35.15 59.44 -52.89
C TRP A 645 -33.73 59.66 -52.33
N LYS A 646 -32.77 58.76 -52.60
CA LYS A 646 -31.36 58.94 -52.19
C LYS A 646 -30.73 60.12 -52.91
N LEU A 647 -30.95 60.22 -54.23
CA LEU A 647 -30.50 61.36 -55.03
C LEU A 647 -31.12 62.67 -54.54
N ALA A 648 -32.41 62.68 -54.19
CA ALA A 648 -33.07 63.85 -53.65
C ALA A 648 -32.55 64.26 -52.26
N ALA A 649 -32.21 63.29 -51.40
CA ALA A 649 -31.57 63.53 -50.11
C ALA A 649 -30.13 64.05 -50.27
N VAL A 650 -29.31 63.45 -51.14
CA VAL A 650 -27.96 63.94 -51.45
C VAL A 650 -27.99 65.37 -52.02
N TYR A 651 -28.95 65.66 -52.89
CA TYR A 651 -29.19 67.02 -53.38
C TYR A 651 -29.53 67.96 -52.23
N ALA A 652 -30.46 67.59 -51.35
CA ALA A 652 -30.85 68.41 -50.20
C ALA A 652 -29.66 68.67 -49.24
N GLY A 653 -28.81 67.67 -49.03
CA GLY A 653 -27.58 67.78 -48.25
C GLY A 653 -26.56 68.75 -48.85
N LYS A 654 -26.28 68.60 -50.15
CA LYS A 654 -25.35 69.48 -50.90
C LYS A 654 -25.69 70.96 -50.79
N TYR A 655 -26.97 71.31 -50.97
CA TYR A 655 -27.40 72.71 -50.98
C TYR A 655 -27.72 73.26 -49.59
N GLY A 656 -27.82 72.39 -48.59
CA GLY A 656 -28.00 72.74 -47.18
C GLY A 656 -29.25 73.60 -46.89
N GLY A 657 -29.35 74.07 -45.65
CA GLY A 657 -30.35 75.06 -45.24
C GLY A 657 -31.80 74.60 -45.45
N ALA A 658 -32.60 75.40 -46.16
CA ALA A 658 -34.04 75.18 -46.35
C ALA A 658 -34.38 73.87 -47.10
N HIS A 659 -33.43 73.28 -47.83
CA HIS A 659 -33.62 72.00 -48.52
C HIS A 659 -33.41 70.80 -47.61
N CYS A 660 -32.53 70.91 -46.61
CA CYS A 660 -32.24 69.84 -45.64
C CYS A 660 -33.33 69.73 -44.57
N GLN A 661 -33.88 70.86 -44.11
CA GLN A 661 -34.85 70.92 -43.01
C GLN A 661 -36.06 69.97 -43.15
N PRO A 662 -36.73 69.83 -44.32
CA PRO A 662 -37.84 68.90 -44.47
C PRO A 662 -37.46 67.43 -44.20
N TRP A 663 -36.22 67.03 -44.50
CA TRP A 663 -35.70 65.67 -44.30
C TRP A 663 -35.29 65.43 -42.85
N GLU A 664 -34.58 66.38 -42.23
CA GLU A 664 -34.23 66.32 -40.80
C GLU A 664 -35.48 66.25 -39.92
N GLN A 665 -36.50 67.04 -40.25
CA GLN A 665 -37.78 67.01 -39.53
C GLN A 665 -38.57 65.71 -39.78
N LEU A 666 -38.40 65.06 -40.93
CA LEU A 666 -38.98 63.73 -41.18
C LEU A 666 -38.31 62.69 -40.30
N VAL A 667 -36.97 62.64 -40.27
CA VAL A 667 -36.19 61.75 -39.39
C VAL A 667 -36.55 61.99 -37.92
N THR A 668 -36.62 63.26 -37.51
CA THR A 668 -37.05 63.63 -36.15
C THR A 668 -38.46 63.12 -35.84
N LEU A 669 -39.41 63.23 -36.78
CA LEU A 669 -40.77 62.72 -36.58
C LEU A 669 -40.81 61.19 -36.49
N ILE A 670 -40.02 60.48 -37.29
CA ILE A 670 -39.89 59.01 -37.22
C ILE A 670 -39.35 58.61 -35.85
N ARG A 671 -38.21 59.18 -35.43
CA ARG A 671 -37.57 58.87 -34.14
C ARG A 671 -38.48 59.19 -32.96
N LYS A 672 -39.14 60.35 -32.97
CA LYS A 672 -40.11 60.73 -31.93
C LYS A 672 -41.28 59.75 -31.85
N THR A 673 -41.86 59.38 -33.00
CA THR A 673 -42.99 58.43 -33.02
C THR A 673 -42.56 57.04 -32.53
N HIS A 674 -41.34 56.62 -32.87
CA HIS A 674 -40.75 55.37 -32.38
C HIS A 674 -40.54 55.39 -30.85
N GLU A 675 -40.01 56.49 -30.30
CA GLU A 675 -39.81 56.65 -28.86
C GLU A 675 -41.14 56.66 -28.10
N GLU A 676 -42.14 57.40 -28.59
CA GLU A 676 -43.49 57.42 -28.00
C GLU A 676 -44.17 56.05 -28.08
N ALA A 677 -43.97 55.30 -29.18
CA ALA A 677 -44.44 53.92 -29.29
C ALA A 677 -43.79 53.00 -28.25
N ALA A 678 -42.47 53.13 -28.04
CA ALA A 678 -41.73 52.35 -27.05
C ALA A 678 -42.19 52.68 -25.62
N ASN A 679 -42.33 53.96 -25.29
CA ASN A 679 -42.81 54.42 -23.97
C ASN A 679 -44.27 53.98 -23.72
N ALA A 680 -45.10 53.94 -24.76
CA ALA A 680 -46.47 53.47 -24.69
C ALA A 680 -46.58 51.95 -24.48
N GLN A 681 -45.59 51.16 -24.91
CA GLN A 681 -45.67 49.70 -25.00
C GLN A 681 -46.07 49.04 -23.67
N GLU A 682 -45.45 49.42 -22.54
CA GLU A 682 -45.78 48.85 -21.23
C GLU A 682 -47.25 49.10 -20.86
N THR A 683 -47.72 50.33 -21.08
CA THR A 683 -49.10 50.73 -20.78
C THR A 683 -50.10 49.97 -21.65
N LEU A 684 -49.80 49.81 -22.95
CA LEU A 684 -50.63 49.08 -23.90
C LEU A 684 -50.70 47.58 -23.57
N VAL A 685 -49.58 46.95 -23.23
CA VAL A 685 -49.55 45.52 -22.85
C VAL A 685 -50.27 45.29 -21.51
N LYS A 686 -50.06 46.15 -20.52
CA LYS A 686 -50.61 45.98 -19.16
C LYS A 686 -52.14 46.12 -19.11
N TYR A 687 -52.70 47.03 -19.91
CA TYR A 687 -54.12 47.38 -19.83
C TYR A 687 -54.92 46.94 -21.06
N GLY A 688 -54.29 46.58 -22.18
CA GLY A 688 -54.94 46.17 -23.42
C GLY A 688 -56.07 47.12 -23.86
N PRO A 689 -55.82 48.44 -23.98
CA PRO A 689 -56.84 49.39 -24.40
C PRO A 689 -57.27 49.12 -25.85
N GLN A 690 -58.56 49.29 -26.13
CA GLN A 690 -59.17 49.20 -27.46
C GLN A 690 -60.01 50.45 -27.69
N LEU A 691 -59.68 51.18 -28.75
CA LEU A 691 -60.41 52.35 -29.19
C LEU A 691 -61.61 51.94 -30.07
N PRO A 692 -62.64 52.80 -30.18
CA PRO A 692 -63.78 52.54 -31.06
C PRO A 692 -63.37 52.54 -32.54
N GLU A 693 -63.63 51.45 -33.27
CA GLU A 693 -63.16 51.19 -34.65
C GLU A 693 -63.64 52.20 -35.73
N ALA A 694 -64.59 53.10 -35.42
CA ALA A 694 -65.22 53.99 -36.41
C ALA A 694 -65.08 55.49 -36.08
N ALA A 695 -64.15 55.88 -35.19
CA ALA A 695 -63.98 57.27 -34.77
C ALA A 695 -62.58 57.81 -35.06
N ASP A 696 -62.47 59.12 -35.26
CA ASP A 696 -61.21 59.79 -35.59
C ASP A 696 -60.25 59.80 -34.38
N PRO A 697 -59.04 59.19 -34.45
CA PRO A 697 -58.04 59.17 -33.37
C PRO A 697 -57.72 60.55 -32.78
N GLU A 698 -57.77 61.62 -33.57
CA GLU A 698 -57.55 62.98 -33.06
C GLU A 698 -58.72 63.44 -32.15
N GLU A 699 -59.95 63.13 -32.54
CA GLU A 699 -61.14 63.41 -31.75
C GLU A 699 -61.20 62.50 -30.50
N LEU A 700 -60.83 61.23 -30.63
CA LEU A 700 -60.72 60.28 -29.51
C LEU A 700 -59.64 60.68 -28.50
N GLN A 701 -58.48 61.15 -28.97
CA GLN A 701 -57.41 61.67 -28.11
C GLN A 701 -57.89 62.90 -27.34
N ARG A 702 -58.60 63.83 -28.00
CA ARG A 702 -59.19 65.01 -27.35
C ARG A 702 -60.19 64.61 -26.26
N ILE A 703 -61.12 63.70 -26.56
CA ILE A 703 -62.11 63.21 -25.59
C ILE A 703 -61.42 62.52 -24.40
N ALA A 704 -60.41 61.68 -24.65
CA ALA A 704 -59.64 61.02 -23.60
C ALA A 704 -58.88 62.03 -22.72
N THR A 705 -58.36 63.12 -23.31
CA THR A 705 -57.68 64.22 -22.60
C THR A 705 -58.64 64.99 -21.69
N GLU A 706 -59.83 65.33 -22.20
CA GLU A 706 -60.88 66.00 -21.44
C GLU A 706 -61.35 65.16 -20.24
N ILE A 707 -61.53 63.84 -20.44
CA ILE A 707 -61.92 62.91 -19.37
C ILE A 707 -60.81 62.77 -18.33
N LEU A 708 -59.54 62.66 -18.76
CA LEU A 708 -58.39 62.58 -17.85
C LEU A 708 -58.25 63.84 -16.99
N GLY A 709 -58.34 65.03 -17.61
CA GLY A 709 -58.27 66.29 -16.87
C GLY A 709 -59.37 66.43 -15.82
N HIS A 710 -60.59 65.97 -16.13
CA HIS A 710 -61.70 65.97 -15.17
C HIS A 710 -61.50 64.96 -14.02
N LEU A 711 -60.92 63.79 -14.29
CA LEU A 711 -60.61 62.78 -13.27
C LEU A 711 -59.44 63.19 -12.38
N GLU A 712 -58.42 63.86 -12.93
CA GLU A 712 -57.23 64.34 -12.20
C GLU A 712 -57.57 65.51 -11.25
N GLN A 713 -58.59 66.31 -11.57
CA GLN A 713 -59.12 67.36 -10.69
C GLN A 713 -60.03 66.82 -9.56
N GLY A 714 -60.14 65.49 -9.41
CA GLY A 714 -60.87 64.83 -8.32
C GLY A 714 -62.36 64.53 -8.60
N GLY A 715 -62.83 64.76 -9.84
CA GLY A 715 -64.20 64.43 -10.25
C GLY A 715 -64.44 62.92 -10.36
N LYS A 716 -65.64 62.46 -9.99
CA LYS A 716 -66.07 61.05 -10.21
C LYS A 716 -66.95 60.97 -11.45
N LEU A 717 -66.70 59.98 -12.33
CA LEU A 717 -67.56 59.66 -13.48
C LEU A 717 -68.87 59.00 -12.99
N GLY A 718 -69.77 59.80 -12.44
CA GLY A 718 -71.13 59.40 -12.04
C GLY A 718 -72.14 59.59 -13.17
N SER A 719 -73.33 58.99 -13.02
CA SER A 719 -74.41 59.02 -14.03
C SER A 719 -74.77 60.43 -14.50
N PHE A 720 -74.63 61.45 -13.66
CA PHE A 720 -74.91 62.85 -14.00
C PHE A 720 -73.86 63.46 -14.95
N SER A 721 -72.57 63.14 -14.78
CA SER A 721 -71.48 63.65 -15.64
C SER A 721 -71.45 63.04 -17.04
N LEU A 722 -71.93 61.80 -17.18
CA LEU A 722 -72.06 61.09 -18.47
C LEU A 722 -73.34 61.51 -19.22
N LEU A 723 -74.36 62.02 -18.52
CA LEU A 723 -75.60 62.53 -19.13
C LEU A 723 -75.43 63.93 -19.75
N THR A 724 -74.50 64.75 -19.27
CA THR A 724 -74.22 66.10 -19.80
C THR A 724 -73.27 66.09 -21.00
N HIS A 725 -72.36 65.13 -21.10
CA HIS A 725 -71.40 64.99 -22.22
C HIS A 725 -71.67 63.73 -23.04
N LYS A 726 -72.50 63.84 -24.08
CA LYS A 726 -72.89 62.72 -24.96
C LYS A 726 -71.67 61.99 -25.57
N ALA A 727 -70.63 62.73 -25.94
CA ALA A 727 -69.39 62.17 -26.50
C ALA A 727 -68.59 61.34 -25.49
N TRP A 728 -68.53 61.76 -24.22
CA TRP A 728 -67.85 61.01 -23.16
C TRP A 728 -68.57 59.70 -22.86
N ASN A 729 -69.90 59.74 -22.83
CA ASN A 729 -70.69 58.53 -22.59
C ASN A 729 -70.52 57.50 -23.72
N GLN A 730 -70.55 57.97 -24.97
CA GLN A 730 -70.32 57.11 -26.13
C GLN A 730 -68.89 56.53 -26.12
N PHE A 731 -67.88 57.32 -25.76
CA PHE A 731 -66.49 56.85 -25.64
C PHE A 731 -66.31 55.81 -24.53
N VAL A 732 -66.87 56.04 -23.33
CA VAL A 732 -66.80 55.10 -22.20
C VAL A 732 -67.54 53.78 -22.47
N ASP A 733 -68.64 53.83 -23.24
CA ASP A 733 -69.43 52.63 -23.55
C ASP A 733 -68.83 51.78 -24.67
N THR A 734 -68.06 52.39 -25.57
CA THR A 734 -67.48 51.71 -26.74
C THR A 734 -66.02 51.35 -26.58
N ALA A 735 -65.24 52.15 -25.85
CA ALA A 735 -63.85 51.84 -25.53
C ALA A 735 -63.76 50.70 -24.51
N LYS A 736 -62.74 49.85 -24.65
CA LYS A 736 -62.50 48.73 -23.73
C LYS A 736 -61.08 48.77 -23.19
N VAL A 737 -60.93 48.37 -21.94
CA VAL A 737 -59.63 48.15 -21.28
C VAL A 737 -59.74 46.81 -20.56
N ASN A 738 -58.84 45.86 -20.83
CA ASN A 738 -58.98 44.46 -20.38
C ASN A 738 -60.37 43.85 -20.68
N ARG A 739 -60.88 44.08 -21.89
CA ARG A 739 -62.21 43.63 -22.37
C ARG A 739 -63.40 44.16 -21.56
N SER A 740 -63.19 45.16 -20.69
CA SER A 740 -64.19 45.75 -19.80
C SER A 740 -64.30 47.27 -20.01
N ARG A 741 -65.40 47.88 -19.54
CA ARG A 741 -65.55 49.35 -19.62
C ARG A 741 -64.51 50.06 -18.74
N PRO A 742 -63.88 51.16 -19.21
CA PRO A 742 -62.91 51.93 -18.43
C PRO A 742 -63.59 52.57 -17.21
N ARG A 743 -62.93 52.51 -16.05
CA ARG A 743 -63.48 52.97 -14.76
C ARG A 743 -62.48 53.72 -13.89
N THR A 744 -61.19 53.38 -14.02
CA THR A 744 -60.11 53.99 -13.25
C THR A 744 -59.37 55.01 -14.09
N LEU A 745 -58.69 55.92 -13.42
CA LEU A 745 -57.85 56.94 -14.04
C LEU A 745 -56.78 56.31 -14.94
N ASP A 746 -56.18 55.19 -14.52
CA ASP A 746 -55.20 54.45 -15.32
C ASP A 746 -55.79 53.84 -16.60
N HIS A 747 -57.06 53.41 -16.59
CA HIS A 747 -57.72 52.92 -17.81
C HIS A 747 -57.89 54.03 -18.84
N PHE A 748 -58.22 55.24 -18.41
CA PHE A 748 -58.31 56.39 -19.30
C PHE A 748 -56.93 56.88 -19.77
N ARG A 749 -55.88 56.75 -18.93
CA ARG A 749 -54.50 57.02 -19.34
C ARG A 749 -54.07 56.08 -20.45
N ALA A 750 -54.35 54.78 -20.30
CA ALA A 750 -54.04 53.80 -21.34
C ALA A 750 -54.79 54.05 -22.67
N LEU A 751 -56.06 54.46 -22.62
CA LEU A 751 -56.82 54.84 -23.81
C LEU A 751 -56.30 56.12 -24.47
N TYR A 752 -55.90 57.12 -23.69
CA TYR A 752 -55.24 58.31 -24.21
C TYR A 752 -53.92 57.97 -24.89
N THR A 753 -53.07 57.15 -24.25
CA THR A 753 -51.79 56.73 -24.80
C THR A 753 -51.97 56.02 -26.15
N LEU A 754 -52.96 55.13 -26.28
CA LEU A 754 -53.26 54.48 -27.56
C LEU A 754 -53.73 55.49 -28.62
N ALA A 755 -54.65 56.40 -28.28
CA ALA A 755 -55.18 57.38 -29.22
C ALA A 755 -54.10 58.39 -29.67
N HIS A 756 -53.22 58.80 -28.75
CA HIS A 756 -52.09 59.65 -29.06
C HIS A 756 -51.11 58.97 -30.03
N LEU A 757 -50.80 57.69 -29.79
CA LEU A 757 -49.91 56.92 -30.65
C LEU A 757 -50.49 56.71 -32.05
N GLU A 758 -51.78 56.38 -32.17
CA GLU A 758 -52.45 56.26 -33.47
C GLU A 758 -52.47 57.58 -34.26
N ASN A 759 -52.64 58.72 -33.57
CA ASN A 759 -52.57 60.04 -34.20
C ASN A 759 -51.15 60.34 -34.72
N LEU A 760 -50.12 60.07 -33.92
CA LEU A 760 -48.72 60.23 -34.35
C LEU A 760 -48.38 59.33 -35.54
N ARG A 761 -48.79 58.05 -35.51
CA ARG A 761 -48.62 57.11 -36.63
C ARG A 761 -49.31 57.59 -37.91
N ARG A 762 -50.50 58.19 -37.79
CA ARG A 762 -51.22 58.77 -38.92
C ARG A 762 -50.51 59.99 -39.50
N GLN A 763 -50.04 60.91 -38.64
CA GLN A 763 -49.28 62.08 -39.08
C GLN A 763 -47.98 61.68 -39.76
N LEU A 764 -47.27 60.69 -39.21
CA LEU A 764 -46.04 60.15 -39.79
C LEU A 764 -46.30 59.51 -41.16
N SER A 765 -47.33 58.66 -41.27
CA SER A 765 -47.73 58.01 -42.52
C SER A 765 -48.07 59.03 -43.61
N ALA A 766 -48.87 60.05 -43.28
CA ALA A 766 -49.25 61.10 -44.21
C ALA A 766 -48.05 61.96 -44.65
N ARG A 767 -47.09 62.21 -43.76
CA ARG A 767 -45.86 62.95 -44.10
C ARG A 767 -44.95 62.10 -45.00
N TRP A 768 -44.77 60.82 -44.67
CA TRP A 768 -43.99 59.87 -45.45
C TRP A 768 -44.53 59.72 -46.88
N ASP A 769 -45.84 59.54 -47.05
CA ASP A 769 -46.46 59.37 -48.37
C ASP A 769 -46.41 60.63 -49.24
N ARG A 770 -46.25 61.81 -48.64
CA ARG A 770 -46.09 63.08 -49.39
C ARG A 770 -44.64 63.35 -49.78
N GLN A 771 -43.67 62.84 -49.03
CA GLN A 771 -42.25 63.16 -49.18
C GLN A 771 -41.46 62.02 -49.83
N MET A 772 -41.63 60.78 -49.37
CA MET A 772 -40.81 59.63 -49.75
C MET A 772 -41.45 58.76 -50.84
N ALA A 773 -42.76 58.52 -50.78
CA ALA A 773 -43.44 57.69 -51.77
C ALA A 773 -43.37 58.24 -53.22
N PRO A 774 -43.48 59.57 -53.48
CA PRO A 774 -43.31 60.12 -54.83
C PRO A 774 -41.88 59.96 -55.36
N LEU A 775 -40.92 59.78 -54.47
CA LEU A 775 -39.50 59.57 -54.76
C LEU A 775 -39.13 58.08 -54.87
N GLY A 776 -40.13 57.19 -54.95
CA GLY A 776 -39.94 55.76 -55.21
C GLY A 776 -39.77 54.88 -53.98
N ALA A 777 -39.90 55.43 -52.76
CA ALA A 777 -39.97 54.60 -51.56
C ALA A 777 -41.35 53.91 -51.45
N PRO A 778 -41.46 52.77 -50.77
CA PRO A 778 -42.76 52.13 -50.53
C PRO A 778 -43.71 53.07 -49.77
N PRO A 779 -45.02 53.12 -50.12
CA PRO A 779 -46.00 53.91 -49.37
C PRO A 779 -46.28 53.28 -47.99
N SER A 780 -46.68 54.12 -47.03
CA SER A 780 -46.94 53.73 -45.63
C SER A 780 -47.94 52.58 -45.49
N SER A 781 -48.91 52.47 -46.41
CA SER A 781 -49.88 51.36 -46.49
C SER A 781 -49.26 49.96 -46.62
N GLN A 782 -47.99 49.86 -47.08
CA GLN A 782 -47.27 48.60 -47.23
C GLN A 782 -46.40 48.25 -46.02
N MET A 783 -46.41 49.08 -44.96
CA MET A 783 -45.43 49.01 -43.85
C MET A 783 -45.99 48.44 -42.55
N GLY A 784 -47.23 47.93 -42.56
CA GLY A 784 -47.91 47.35 -41.39
C GLY A 784 -48.50 48.38 -40.42
N GLU A 785 -49.09 47.91 -39.31
CA GLU A 785 -49.74 48.78 -38.31
C GLU A 785 -48.75 49.62 -37.48
N GLU A 786 -47.49 49.17 -37.37
CA GLU A 786 -46.41 49.84 -36.63
C GLU A 786 -45.41 50.49 -37.60
N VAL A 787 -45.91 51.41 -38.43
CA VAL A 787 -45.17 52.11 -39.49
C VAL A 787 -43.82 52.66 -39.01
N GLU A 788 -43.74 53.17 -37.79
CA GLU A 788 -42.52 53.78 -37.24
C GLU A 788 -41.35 52.79 -37.12
N LYS A 789 -41.62 51.48 -36.91
CA LYS A 789 -40.56 50.46 -36.81
C LYS A 789 -39.91 50.19 -38.16
N THR A 790 -40.71 50.13 -39.22
CA THR A 790 -40.23 49.96 -40.60
C THR A 790 -39.50 51.22 -41.06
N LEU A 791 -40.05 52.40 -40.75
CA LEU A 791 -39.48 53.67 -41.17
C LEU A 791 -38.15 54.02 -40.48
N MET A 792 -37.90 53.49 -39.29
CA MET A 792 -36.64 53.70 -38.58
C MET A 792 -35.42 53.22 -39.38
N GLN A 793 -35.58 52.19 -40.22
CA GLN A 793 -34.51 51.65 -41.08
C GLN A 793 -34.03 52.64 -42.16
N TYR A 794 -34.85 53.65 -42.48
CA TYR A 794 -34.51 54.67 -43.46
C TYR A 794 -33.82 55.89 -42.85
N CYS A 795 -33.85 56.06 -41.53
CA CYS A 795 -33.29 57.25 -40.87
C CYS A 795 -31.80 57.39 -41.15
N ASP A 796 -31.02 56.34 -40.90
CA ASP A 796 -29.56 56.37 -41.06
C ASP A 796 -29.18 56.57 -42.53
N ALA A 797 -29.87 55.88 -43.45
CA ALA A 797 -29.63 56.05 -44.88
C ALA A 797 -30.00 57.46 -45.39
N ILE A 798 -31.01 58.11 -44.81
CA ILE A 798 -31.34 59.51 -45.13
C ILE A 798 -30.25 60.44 -44.60
N GLU A 799 -29.81 60.26 -43.35
CA GLU A 799 -28.75 61.07 -42.74
C GLU A 799 -27.41 60.93 -43.49
N ASP A 800 -27.03 59.71 -43.86
CA ASP A 800 -25.84 59.43 -44.67
C ASP A 800 -25.93 60.12 -46.03
N CYS A 801 -27.09 60.07 -46.70
CA CYS A 801 -27.28 60.77 -47.96
C CYS A 801 -27.19 62.30 -47.79
N LEU A 802 -27.75 62.86 -46.72
CA LEU A 802 -27.65 64.30 -46.44
C LEU A 802 -26.19 64.73 -46.18
N ASN A 803 -25.41 63.90 -45.51
CA ASN A 803 -24.02 64.20 -45.17
C ASN A 803 -23.00 63.76 -46.24
N TRP A 804 -23.42 63.01 -47.26
CA TRP A 804 -22.53 62.38 -48.26
C TRP A 804 -21.61 63.38 -48.96
N HIS A 805 -22.11 64.57 -49.32
CA HIS A 805 -21.30 65.57 -50.03
C HIS A 805 -20.13 66.07 -49.18
N GLU A 806 -20.37 66.38 -47.90
CA GLU A 806 -19.35 66.94 -47.01
C GLU A 806 -18.38 65.85 -46.51
N SER A 807 -18.91 64.68 -46.15
CA SER A 807 -18.14 63.60 -45.53
C SER A 807 -17.39 62.72 -46.52
N THR A 808 -17.92 62.52 -47.73
CA THR A 808 -17.42 61.52 -48.68
C THR A 808 -16.88 62.18 -49.95
N TRP A 809 -17.66 63.06 -50.58
CA TRP A 809 -17.27 63.64 -51.88
C TRP A 809 -16.20 64.73 -51.77
N LEU A 810 -16.35 65.67 -50.84
CA LEU A 810 -15.42 66.81 -50.71
C LEU A 810 -13.97 66.39 -50.38
N PRO A 811 -13.71 65.41 -49.48
CA PRO A 811 -12.36 64.93 -49.22
C PRO A 811 -11.72 64.24 -50.43
N LEU A 812 -12.50 63.44 -51.17
CA LEU A 812 -12.02 62.78 -52.39
C LEU A 812 -11.74 63.78 -53.51
N GLN A 813 -12.56 64.82 -53.62
CA GLN A 813 -12.31 65.91 -54.56
C GLN A 813 -11.01 66.63 -54.23
N GLN A 814 -10.75 66.95 -52.96
CA GLN A 814 -9.48 67.56 -52.51
C GLN A 814 -8.26 66.66 -52.71
N GLN A 815 -8.43 65.34 -52.83
CA GLN A 815 -7.34 64.43 -53.17
C GLN A 815 -7.05 64.39 -54.68
N LEU A 816 -8.04 64.73 -55.52
CA LEU A 816 -7.93 64.76 -56.98
C LEU A 816 -7.52 66.13 -57.54
N THR A 817 -7.87 67.21 -56.84
CA THR A 817 -7.55 68.60 -57.20
C THR A 817 -6.52 69.19 -56.28
#